data_AF-A0A6F8YPY0-F1
#
_entry.id   AF-A0A6F8YPY0-F1
#
_cell.length_a   1.000
_cell.length_b   1.000
_cell.length_c   1.000
_cell.angle_alpha   90.00
_cell.angle_beta   90.00
_cell.angle_gamma   90.00
#
_symmetry.space_group_name_H-M   'P 1'
#
loop_
_entity.id
_entity.type
_entity.pdbx_description
1 polymer ?
#
loop_
_entity_poly.entity_id
_entity_poly.type
_entity_poly.pdbx_seq_one_letter_code
_entity_poly.pdbx_strand_id
1 'polypeptide(L)'
;MPAPEVEGAAEARALAAAAVSGRPVEVAGSRAPDARTLANPDGSLVLESYAVPRWTDRLGGWHQIDTSLRLDEGRVAPVATLADVRFSPGGVEPLAAWSVGGGQLGLSWSQPLPVPRLEGDTAVYADVLPEVDLRARALADGLTWSVVVRSRQAAAHPALSSLRFGLSASGLTVRGRAESGFEVVDGAGVVVVSAGGALMWDSSGVEPAPAGRKAPRAADGEGLREVPDHSRKAELPTIVDGDDLVIVPDPGLLLGSETVFPVVIDPWTTINRMRWGYAGSTNATRDDGVARVGRDTDGSGNYRSFFAFNLSSLAGKTIRSVKFLTTMTHSWSCGSTPVSLYRSEDLGSSGKQAWDGPNLQLWLEERSGHAHKPSGGVGCSDDPQPDMPMEFAPTALKTDVGNNAGQPNYTLALSARRSDGSGESTQEYWKKFSPSATKLSVEYNTPPNTPTAAQLAMHADYTAPAQACVSGTGRPAVRATRPWLKAVLTDPDGSNGGKLSGSFALQKWSGTSWGGVAGWPKTKSGVAPGRRRSCSWAPATRWVGICCGGRCAPATRWVVRRRAGRRGASSRWMEPRRSCRRRSPPRTGSIWSRRPMTRRVAGWVCQAGSRSVRTARRMYTTTCTSLTMGCSGWWRRRSWAAR
;
A
#
# COMPACT_ATOMS: atom_id res chain seq x y z
N MET A 1 -6.76 22.25 -18.45
CA MET A 1 -6.12 20.98 -18.03
C MET A 1 -6.61 19.88 -18.96
N PRO A 2 -5.77 18.90 -19.36
CA PRO A 2 -6.27 17.70 -20.04
C PRO A 2 -7.13 16.87 -19.07
N ALA A 3 -8.14 16.19 -19.59
CA ALA A 3 -8.98 15.30 -18.78
C ALA A 3 -8.14 14.14 -18.19
N PRO A 4 -8.49 13.61 -17.00
CA PRO A 4 -7.79 12.46 -16.44
C PRO A 4 -7.85 11.28 -17.42
N GLU A 5 -6.67 10.80 -17.81
CA GLU A 5 -6.56 9.65 -18.69
C GLU A 5 -7.04 8.38 -17.97
N VAL A 6 -7.75 7.51 -18.68
CA VAL A 6 -8.24 6.25 -18.11
C VAL A 6 -7.03 5.41 -17.68
N GLU A 7 -6.97 5.04 -16.39
CA GLU A 7 -5.82 4.40 -15.71
C GLU A 7 -5.06 3.36 -16.56
N GLY A 8 -5.78 2.41 -17.17
CA GLY A 8 -5.15 1.37 -18.00
C GLY A 8 -4.44 1.88 -19.27
N ALA A 9 -4.82 3.04 -19.83
CA ALA A 9 -4.11 3.66 -20.94
C ALA A 9 -2.75 4.25 -20.50
N ALA A 10 -2.68 4.79 -19.28
CA ALA A 10 -1.43 5.24 -18.67
C ALA A 10 -0.50 4.06 -18.34
N GLU A 11 -1.03 2.97 -17.74
CA GLU A 11 -0.29 1.73 -17.48
C GLU A 11 0.31 1.16 -18.78
N ALA A 12 -0.50 1.03 -19.84
CA ALA A 12 -0.05 0.55 -21.14
C ALA A 12 1.05 1.42 -21.78
N ARG A 13 0.96 2.75 -21.66
CA ARG A 13 1.99 3.68 -22.17
C ARG A 13 3.29 3.54 -21.38
N ALA A 14 3.22 3.43 -20.06
CA ALA A 14 4.40 3.25 -19.22
C ALA A 14 5.09 1.91 -19.50
N LEU A 15 4.34 0.81 -19.67
CA LEU A 15 4.87 -0.50 -20.07
C LEU A 15 5.49 -0.51 -21.48
N ALA A 16 5.01 0.35 -22.39
CA ALA A 16 5.67 0.57 -23.68
C ALA A 16 6.98 1.34 -23.52
N ALA A 17 6.99 2.42 -22.76
CA ALA A 17 8.18 3.24 -22.50
C ALA A 17 9.28 2.46 -21.75
N ALA A 18 8.91 1.65 -20.74
CA ALA A 18 9.84 0.83 -19.97
C ALA A 18 10.52 -0.26 -20.82
N ALA A 19 9.75 -0.90 -21.72
CA ALA A 19 10.28 -1.88 -22.65
C ALA A 19 11.25 -1.28 -23.69
N VAL A 20 11.04 -0.01 -24.08
CA VAL A 20 11.93 0.72 -25.01
C VAL A 20 13.18 1.27 -24.29
N SER A 21 13.04 1.79 -23.07
CA SER A 21 14.13 2.41 -22.31
C SER A 21 15.02 1.41 -21.57
N GLY A 22 14.54 0.18 -21.35
CA GLY A 22 15.22 -0.82 -20.52
C GLY A 22 15.26 -0.46 -19.03
N ARG A 23 14.46 0.52 -18.58
CA ARG A 23 14.40 0.99 -17.19
C ARG A 23 12.95 1.08 -16.70
N PRO A 24 12.68 0.99 -15.39
CA PRO A 24 11.36 1.25 -14.85
C PRO A 24 10.86 2.66 -15.22
N VAL A 25 9.59 2.77 -15.61
CA VAL A 25 8.93 4.04 -15.93
C VAL A 25 7.70 4.20 -15.05
N GLU A 26 7.55 5.35 -14.41
CA GLU A 26 6.39 5.62 -13.56
C GLU A 26 5.11 5.81 -14.39
N VAL A 27 4.01 5.23 -13.92
CA VAL A 27 2.70 5.36 -14.55
C VAL A 27 2.16 6.76 -14.30
N ALA A 28 1.93 7.52 -15.37
CA ALA A 28 1.40 8.89 -15.28
C ALA A 28 0.06 8.91 -14.52
N GLY A 29 -0.08 9.83 -13.56
CA GLY A 29 -1.27 9.95 -12.71
C GLY A 29 -1.40 8.91 -11.59
N SER A 30 -0.45 7.96 -11.45
CA SER A 30 -0.47 6.97 -10.36
C SER A 30 0.12 7.47 -9.04
N ARG A 31 0.80 8.62 -9.05
CA ARG A 31 1.47 9.16 -7.87
C ARG A 31 0.45 9.74 -6.88
N ALA A 32 0.64 9.37 -5.62
CA ALA A 32 0.01 9.94 -4.43
C ALA A 32 1.15 10.39 -3.47
N PRO A 33 0.86 11.06 -2.34
CA PRO A 33 1.91 11.49 -1.42
C PRO A 33 2.79 10.35 -0.90
N ASP A 34 2.17 9.18 -0.74
CA ASP A 34 2.67 7.97 -0.11
C ASP A 34 2.69 6.77 -1.07
N ALA A 35 2.46 6.96 -2.38
CA ALA A 35 2.44 5.86 -3.34
C ALA A 35 2.79 6.25 -4.77
N ARG A 36 3.23 5.27 -5.57
CA ARG A 36 3.36 5.35 -7.03
C ARG A 36 3.29 3.97 -7.68
N THR A 37 2.94 3.91 -8.96
CA THR A 37 3.07 2.68 -9.76
C THR A 37 4.24 2.79 -10.74
N LEU A 38 5.10 1.78 -10.77
CA LEU A 38 6.17 1.61 -11.75
C LEU A 38 5.80 0.50 -12.76
N ALA A 39 6.01 0.77 -14.04
CA ALA A 39 6.02 -0.21 -15.11
C ALA A 39 7.46 -0.66 -15.38
N ASN A 40 7.73 -1.96 -15.30
CA ASN A 40 9.06 -2.52 -15.49
C ASN A 40 9.28 -3.01 -16.94
N PRO A 41 10.54 -3.08 -17.41
CA PRO A 41 10.87 -3.57 -18.75
C PRO A 41 10.46 -5.03 -19.03
N ASP A 42 10.26 -5.83 -17.99
CA ASP A 42 9.82 -7.24 -18.07
C ASP A 42 8.30 -7.40 -18.27
N GLY A 43 7.56 -6.28 -18.30
CA GLY A 43 6.10 -6.25 -18.44
C GLY A 43 5.34 -6.42 -17.13
N SER A 44 5.99 -6.28 -15.97
CA SER A 44 5.33 -6.21 -14.66
C SER A 44 4.93 -4.77 -14.28
N LEU A 45 3.85 -4.64 -13.52
CA LEU A 45 3.44 -3.41 -12.82
C LEU A 45 3.69 -3.60 -11.32
N VAL A 46 4.31 -2.62 -10.67
CA VAL A 46 4.61 -2.62 -9.25
C VAL A 46 4.04 -1.37 -8.60
N LEU A 47 3.12 -1.53 -7.66
CA LEU A 47 2.73 -0.48 -6.72
C LEU A 47 3.77 -0.43 -5.60
N GLU A 48 4.37 0.74 -5.37
CA GLU A 48 5.10 1.05 -4.15
C GLU A 48 4.21 1.94 -3.26
N SER A 49 3.88 1.49 -2.05
CA SER A 49 3.15 2.27 -1.04
C SER A 49 4.02 2.38 0.22
N TYR A 50 4.18 3.58 0.76
CA TYR A 50 5.16 3.92 1.80
C TYR A 50 4.46 4.26 3.12
N ALA A 51 5.09 3.90 4.24
CA ALA A 51 4.58 4.22 5.58
C ALA A 51 4.70 5.73 5.92
N VAL A 52 5.68 6.40 5.33
CA VAL A 52 5.91 7.85 5.45
C VAL A 52 5.81 8.47 4.05
N PRO A 53 5.11 9.62 3.88
CA PRO A 53 5.02 10.30 2.60
C PRO A 53 6.38 10.66 1.99
N ARG A 54 6.41 10.68 0.65
CA ARG A 54 7.60 10.93 -0.17
C ARG A 54 7.43 12.08 -1.17
N TRP A 55 6.18 12.45 -1.49
CA TRP A 55 5.87 13.49 -2.48
C TRP A 55 4.79 14.45 -1.98
N THR A 56 4.80 15.67 -2.52
CA THR A 56 3.75 16.69 -2.32
C THR A 56 3.39 17.32 -3.66
N ASP A 57 2.12 17.68 -3.85
CA ASP A 57 1.61 18.36 -5.05
C ASP A 57 1.30 19.86 -4.81
N ARG A 58 1.50 20.34 -3.57
CA ARG A 58 1.10 21.69 -3.12
C ARG A 58 1.77 22.85 -3.84
N LEU A 59 2.96 22.64 -4.41
CA LEU A 59 3.71 23.65 -5.16
C LEU A 59 3.33 23.70 -6.65
N GLY A 60 2.28 22.96 -7.07
CA GLY A 60 1.93 22.79 -8.47
C GLY A 60 2.72 21.65 -9.10
N GLY A 61 2.06 20.51 -9.31
CA GLY A 61 2.70 19.28 -9.77
C GLY A 61 3.49 18.58 -8.65
N TRP A 62 3.90 17.33 -8.91
CA TRP A 62 4.49 16.46 -7.90
C TRP A 62 5.99 16.68 -7.69
N HIS A 63 6.36 17.16 -6.51
CA HIS A 63 7.74 17.31 -6.05
C HIS A 63 8.06 16.25 -4.99
N GLN A 64 9.35 15.94 -4.77
CA GLN A 64 9.75 15.20 -3.57
C GLN A 64 9.56 16.08 -2.34
N ILE A 65 9.27 15.46 -1.20
CA ILE A 65 9.22 16.19 0.07
C ILE A 65 10.63 16.61 0.47
N ASP A 66 10.76 17.89 0.82
CA ASP A 66 11.95 18.55 1.30
C ASP A 66 11.55 19.43 2.49
N THR A 67 11.96 19.03 3.70
CA THR A 67 11.63 19.73 4.94
C THR A 67 12.60 20.87 5.24
N SER A 68 13.63 21.11 4.42
CA SER A 68 14.61 22.17 4.68
C SER A 68 13.94 23.56 4.71
N LEU A 69 14.30 24.36 5.70
CA LEU A 69 13.69 25.66 5.94
C LEU A 69 14.39 26.76 5.16
N ARG A 70 13.60 27.68 4.63
CA ARG A 70 14.03 28.92 3.99
C ARG A 70 13.16 30.08 4.46
N LEU A 71 13.65 31.30 4.29
CA LEU A 71 12.79 32.48 4.38
C LEU A 71 11.96 32.58 3.09
N ASP A 72 10.65 32.78 3.24
CA ASP A 72 9.68 32.89 2.16
C ASP A 72 8.63 33.95 2.53
N GLU A 73 8.46 34.97 1.69
CA GLU A 73 7.51 36.07 1.92
C GLU A 73 7.57 36.71 3.33
N GLY A 74 8.76 36.74 3.95
CA GLY A 74 8.96 37.27 5.30
C GLY A 74 8.59 36.32 6.45
N ARG A 75 8.27 35.04 6.17
CA ARG A 75 8.12 33.98 7.18
C ARG A 75 9.11 32.85 6.92
N VAL A 76 9.33 31.98 7.91
CA VAL A 76 10.17 30.79 7.73
C VAL A 76 9.28 29.63 7.30
N ALA A 77 9.61 28.92 6.23
CA ALA A 77 8.80 27.81 5.71
C ALA A 77 9.67 26.69 5.12
N PRO A 78 9.22 25.43 5.15
CA PRO A 78 9.89 24.33 4.46
C PRO A 78 9.81 24.48 2.94
N VAL A 79 10.79 23.91 2.23
CA VAL A 79 10.84 23.92 0.75
C VAL A 79 9.62 23.23 0.14
N ALA A 80 9.29 22.01 0.58
CA ALA A 80 8.20 21.20 0.01
C ALA A 80 7.65 20.16 1.01
N THR A 81 6.53 20.45 1.67
CA THR A 81 5.84 19.53 2.61
C THR A 81 4.39 19.26 2.23
N LEU A 82 3.75 18.29 2.90
CA LEU A 82 2.30 18.08 2.79
C LEU A 82 1.51 18.99 3.72
N ALA A 83 2.06 19.38 4.87
CA ALA A 83 1.50 20.49 5.63
C ALA A 83 1.97 21.83 5.05
N ASP A 84 1.17 22.87 5.26
CA ASP A 84 1.54 24.26 4.99
C ASP A 84 1.80 24.81 6.38
N VAL A 85 3.08 24.76 6.76
CA VAL A 85 3.60 25.17 8.05
C VAL A 85 4.45 26.40 7.82
N ARG A 86 4.20 27.45 8.59
CA ARG A 86 5.04 28.64 8.64
C ARG A 86 5.50 28.85 10.07
N PHE A 87 6.80 29.07 10.25
CA PHE A 87 7.42 29.42 11.52
C PHE A 87 7.66 30.94 11.59
N SER A 88 7.73 31.45 12.82
CA SER A 88 8.00 32.86 13.09
C SER A 88 9.35 33.33 12.51
N PRO A 89 9.42 34.54 11.92
CA PRO A 89 10.71 35.19 11.65
C PRO A 89 11.32 35.84 12.91
N GLY A 90 10.64 35.77 14.06
CA GLY A 90 10.93 36.51 15.29
C GLY A 90 9.86 37.58 15.58
N GLY A 91 10.00 38.27 16.71
CA GLY A 91 9.04 39.26 17.20
C GLY A 91 7.84 38.63 17.93
N VAL A 92 6.68 39.28 17.88
CA VAL A 92 5.44 38.85 18.56
C VAL A 92 4.57 37.90 17.73
N GLU A 93 5.06 37.46 16.58
CA GLU A 93 4.36 36.52 15.69
C GLU A 93 4.36 35.09 16.29
N PRO A 94 3.27 34.30 16.12
CA PRO A 94 3.20 32.92 16.57
C PRO A 94 4.42 32.09 16.12
N LEU A 95 4.96 31.26 17.04
CA LEU A 95 6.06 30.33 16.80
C LEU A 95 5.87 29.50 15.53
N ALA A 96 4.65 28.98 15.38
CA ALA A 96 4.22 28.21 14.21
C ALA A 96 2.76 28.49 13.89
N ALA A 97 2.41 28.47 12.59
CA ALA A 97 1.04 28.47 12.12
C ALA A 97 0.89 27.45 10.98
N TRP A 98 -0.21 26.69 10.96
CA TRP A 98 -0.44 25.67 9.94
C TRP A 98 -1.90 25.40 9.62
N SER A 99 -2.16 25.01 8.37
CA SER A 99 -3.51 24.71 7.86
C SER A 99 -3.82 23.21 7.90
N VAL A 100 -4.88 22.84 8.61
CA VAL A 100 -5.30 21.44 8.85
C VAL A 100 -6.82 21.34 8.98
N GLY A 101 -7.43 20.24 8.52
CA GLY A 101 -8.89 20.02 8.66
C GLY A 101 -9.80 21.05 7.95
N GLY A 102 -9.25 21.87 7.05
CA GLY A 102 -9.97 23.01 6.44
C GLY A 102 -9.96 24.29 7.30
N GLY A 103 -9.36 24.26 8.49
CA GLY A 103 -9.11 25.43 9.33
C GLY A 103 -7.61 25.68 9.54
N GLN A 104 -7.30 26.50 10.54
CA GLN A 104 -5.94 26.95 10.85
C GLN A 104 -5.66 26.81 12.35
N LEU A 105 -4.44 26.37 12.67
CA LEU A 105 -3.87 26.37 14.01
C LEU A 105 -2.68 27.33 14.08
N GLY A 106 -2.46 27.92 15.26
CA GLY A 106 -1.28 28.70 15.57
C GLY A 106 -0.80 28.42 16.99
N LEU A 107 0.50 28.23 17.15
CA LEU A 107 1.19 28.00 18.41
C LEU A 107 2.10 29.20 18.70
N SER A 108 2.03 29.75 19.91
CA SER A 108 2.70 30.99 20.30
C SER A 108 3.56 30.79 21.54
N TRP A 109 4.68 31.52 21.61
CA TRP A 109 5.47 31.66 22.83
C TRP A 109 5.03 32.90 23.61
N SER A 110 5.15 32.87 24.95
CA SER A 110 4.65 33.94 25.82
C SER A 110 5.48 35.23 25.81
N GLN A 111 6.67 35.19 25.22
CA GLN A 111 7.58 36.33 25.05
C GLN A 111 7.91 36.54 23.57
N PRO A 112 8.35 37.74 23.15
CA PRO A 112 8.82 37.98 21.80
C PRO A 112 9.94 36.99 21.42
N LEU A 113 9.81 36.36 20.26
CA LEU A 113 10.79 35.41 19.75
C LEU A 113 12.01 36.15 19.17
N PRO A 114 13.24 35.64 19.37
CA PRO A 114 14.42 36.10 18.65
C PRO A 114 14.30 35.74 17.16
N VAL A 115 15.14 36.33 16.31
CA VAL A 115 15.25 35.90 14.90
C VAL A 115 15.87 34.48 14.87
N PRO A 116 15.24 33.49 14.23
CA PRO A 116 15.73 32.12 14.28
C PRO A 116 16.96 31.89 13.39
N ARG A 117 17.86 31.02 13.83
CA ARG A 117 18.86 30.38 12.97
C ARG A 117 18.23 29.15 12.30
N LEU A 118 18.41 29.00 10.98
CA LEU A 118 17.90 27.84 10.25
C LEU A 118 18.97 26.75 10.17
N GLU A 119 18.61 25.53 10.60
CA GLU A 119 19.45 24.33 10.66
C GLU A 119 18.76 23.17 9.95
N GLY A 120 18.88 23.12 8.63
CA GLY A 120 18.19 22.12 7.81
C GLY A 120 16.69 22.28 7.93
N ASP A 121 16.01 21.30 8.54
CA ASP A 121 14.56 21.28 8.77
C ASP A 121 14.09 22.01 10.04
N THR A 122 15.01 22.63 10.80
CA THR A 122 14.76 23.18 12.14
C THR A 122 15.06 24.68 12.21
N ALA A 123 14.13 25.45 12.78
CA ALA A 123 14.30 26.86 13.16
C ALA A 123 14.66 26.93 14.65
N VAL A 124 15.85 27.45 14.96
CA VAL A 124 16.40 27.54 16.32
C VAL A 124 16.30 28.98 16.81
N TYR A 125 15.40 29.20 17.78
CA TYR A 125 15.22 30.43 18.52
C TYR A 125 16.08 30.36 19.78
N ALA A 126 17.30 30.89 19.71
CA ALA A 126 18.27 30.81 20.80
C ALA A 126 17.96 31.82 21.92
N ASP A 127 18.14 31.41 23.18
CA ASP A 127 17.95 32.26 24.36
C ASP A 127 16.54 32.89 24.49
N VAL A 128 15.48 32.12 24.21
CA VAL A 128 14.08 32.53 24.50
C VAL A 128 13.81 32.72 25.99
N LEU A 129 14.61 32.06 26.82
CA LEU A 129 14.96 32.42 28.19
C LEU A 129 16.49 32.28 28.29
N PRO A 130 17.17 32.87 29.28
CA PRO A 130 18.63 32.75 29.40
C PRO A 130 19.09 31.28 29.37
N GLU A 131 19.94 30.92 28.40
CA GLU A 131 20.41 29.55 28.17
C GLU A 131 19.32 28.49 27.87
N VAL A 132 18.15 28.91 27.40
CA VAL A 132 17.08 28.03 26.90
C VAL A 132 16.80 28.35 25.43
N ASP A 133 16.94 27.35 24.57
CA ASP A 133 16.56 27.46 23.16
C ASP A 133 15.18 26.86 22.92
N LEU A 134 14.40 27.47 22.03
CA LEU A 134 13.19 26.89 21.47
C LEU A 134 13.48 26.47 20.03
N ARG A 135 13.14 25.24 19.66
CA ARG A 135 13.40 24.67 18.33
C ARG A 135 12.06 24.30 17.71
N ALA A 136 11.79 24.74 16.48
CA ALA A 136 10.60 24.35 15.73
C ALA A 136 11.02 23.67 14.43
N ARG A 137 10.51 22.46 14.16
CA ARG A 137 11.01 21.57 13.10
C ARG A 137 9.90 21.21 12.13
N ALA A 138 10.15 21.34 10.83
CA ALA A 138 9.23 20.86 9.81
C ALA A 138 9.30 19.34 9.67
N LEU A 139 8.13 18.70 9.59
CA LEU A 139 7.95 17.29 9.26
C LEU A 139 7.30 17.15 7.89
N ALA A 140 7.36 15.95 7.30
CA ALA A 140 6.77 15.68 5.99
C ALA A 140 5.28 16.06 5.91
N ASP A 141 4.54 15.85 6.99
CA ASP A 141 3.10 16.09 7.14
C ASP A 141 2.71 17.08 8.23
N GLY A 142 3.66 17.78 8.85
CA GLY A 142 3.39 18.58 10.03
C GLY A 142 4.60 19.31 10.58
N LEU A 143 4.65 19.44 11.91
CA LEU A 143 5.76 20.02 12.65
C LEU A 143 5.91 19.32 14.01
N THR A 144 7.08 19.48 14.63
CA THR A 144 7.25 19.32 16.08
C THR A 144 8.01 20.55 16.62
N TRP A 145 8.03 20.73 17.94
CA TRP A 145 8.87 21.73 18.60
C TRP A 145 9.45 21.16 19.87
N SER A 146 10.58 21.69 20.33
CA SER A 146 11.19 21.29 21.60
C SER A 146 11.87 22.47 22.30
N VAL A 147 11.92 22.40 23.63
CA VAL A 147 12.63 23.35 24.49
C VAL A 147 13.91 22.67 24.95
N VAL A 148 15.06 23.29 24.66
CA VAL A 148 16.39 22.77 24.98
C VAL A 148 17.00 23.64 26.07
N VAL A 149 17.00 23.12 27.29
CA VAL A 149 17.58 23.76 28.48
C VAL A 149 19.07 23.43 28.48
N ARG A 150 19.94 24.42 28.23
CA ARG A 150 21.38 24.17 27.99
C ARG A 150 22.21 23.92 29.24
N SER A 151 21.75 24.36 30.41
CA SER A 151 22.53 24.24 31.66
C SER A 151 21.67 24.11 32.91
N ARG A 152 22.30 23.69 34.00
CA ARG A 152 21.71 23.65 35.34
C ARG A 152 21.28 25.03 35.85
N GLN A 153 21.94 26.10 35.41
CA GLN A 153 21.55 27.47 35.73
C GLN A 153 20.25 27.85 35.01
N ALA A 154 20.15 27.50 33.71
CA ALA A 154 18.92 27.66 32.94
C ALA A 154 17.75 26.88 33.57
N ALA A 155 18.00 25.64 34.01
CA ALA A 155 17.01 24.75 34.62
C ALA A 155 16.32 25.34 35.87
N ALA A 156 17.00 26.21 36.62
CA ALA A 156 16.45 26.88 37.80
C ALA A 156 15.57 28.10 37.46
N HIS A 157 15.40 28.47 36.19
CA HIS A 157 14.59 29.61 35.78
C HIS A 157 13.09 29.36 36.06
N PRO A 158 12.36 30.27 36.75
CA PRO A 158 11.01 30.00 37.24
C PRO A 158 10.00 29.67 36.14
N ALA A 159 10.17 30.21 34.92
CA ALA A 159 9.31 29.90 33.78
C ALA A 159 9.44 28.44 33.27
N LEU A 160 10.44 27.66 33.73
CA LEU A 160 10.54 26.23 33.43
C LEU A 160 9.74 25.35 34.41
N SER A 161 9.17 25.91 35.47
CA SER A 161 8.24 25.18 36.36
C SER A 161 6.88 24.90 35.71
N SER A 162 6.48 25.73 34.74
CA SER A 162 5.27 25.56 33.93
C SER A 162 5.48 26.25 32.58
N LEU A 163 5.70 25.45 31.54
CA LEU A 163 5.82 25.93 30.17
C LEU A 163 4.41 26.13 29.61
N ARG A 164 4.12 27.36 29.16
CA ARG A 164 2.85 27.73 28.52
C ARG A 164 3.08 28.16 27.08
N PHE A 165 2.36 27.52 26.17
CA PHE A 165 2.32 27.89 24.76
C PHE A 165 0.89 28.29 24.39
N GLY A 166 0.70 29.52 23.91
CA GLY A 166 -0.62 29.98 23.48
C GLY A 166 -1.06 29.20 22.23
N LEU A 167 -2.26 28.63 22.26
CA LEU A 167 -2.83 27.83 21.18
C LEU A 167 -4.06 28.54 20.60
N SER A 168 -3.99 28.84 19.31
CA SER A 168 -5.06 29.51 18.57
C SER A 168 -5.63 28.56 17.52
N ALA A 169 -6.95 28.56 17.38
CA ALA A 169 -7.68 27.70 16.44
C ALA A 169 -8.76 28.50 15.71
N SER A 170 -8.79 28.38 14.38
CA SER A 170 -9.81 29.01 13.52
C SER A 170 -10.45 27.94 12.65
N GLY A 171 -11.79 27.82 12.74
CA GLY A 171 -12.56 26.76 12.07
C GLY A 171 -12.35 25.35 12.65
N LEU A 172 -11.73 25.26 13.83
CA LEU A 172 -11.33 24.01 14.50
C LEU A 172 -11.62 24.11 16.00
N THR A 173 -11.79 22.96 16.67
CA THR A 173 -12.02 22.91 18.12
C THR A 173 -10.96 22.06 18.80
N VAL A 174 -10.23 22.65 19.75
CA VAL A 174 -9.27 21.96 20.62
C VAL A 174 -10.01 21.26 21.78
N ARG A 175 -9.55 20.08 22.18
CA ARG A 175 -10.06 19.31 23.31
C ARG A 175 -8.90 18.68 24.08
N GLY A 176 -8.85 18.86 25.40
CA GLY A 176 -7.93 18.07 26.24
C GLY A 176 -8.33 16.59 26.29
N ARG A 177 -7.36 15.69 26.44
CA ARG A 177 -7.59 14.26 26.73
C ARG A 177 -7.59 14.02 28.24
N ALA A 178 -8.26 12.94 28.67
CA ALA A 178 -8.50 12.66 30.10
C ALA A 178 -7.25 12.28 30.91
N GLU A 179 -6.16 11.87 30.26
CA GLU A 179 -4.91 11.46 30.92
C GLU A 179 -3.76 12.44 30.65
N SER A 180 -3.49 12.72 29.36
CA SER A 180 -2.51 13.71 28.92
C SER A 180 -2.68 13.98 27.42
N GLY A 181 -2.35 15.18 26.97
CA GLY A 181 -2.39 15.61 25.58
C GLY A 181 -3.73 16.20 25.14
N PHE A 182 -3.86 16.43 23.83
CA PHE A 182 -5.03 17.09 23.25
C PHE A 182 -5.40 16.52 21.87
N GLU A 183 -6.60 16.83 21.43
CA GLU A 183 -7.07 16.60 20.06
C GLU A 183 -7.54 17.92 19.47
N VAL A 184 -7.39 18.07 18.16
CA VAL A 184 -8.09 19.10 17.41
C VAL A 184 -9.04 18.43 16.45
N VAL A 185 -10.31 18.81 16.50
CA VAL A 185 -11.33 18.34 15.58
C VAL A 185 -11.77 19.41 14.59
N ASP A 186 -12.15 18.97 13.39
CA ASP A 186 -12.77 19.83 12.39
C ASP A 186 -14.28 20.05 12.66
N GLY A 187 -14.92 20.85 11.81
CA GLY A 187 -16.37 21.12 11.88
C GLY A 187 -17.27 19.90 11.64
N ALA A 188 -16.73 18.76 11.18
CA ALA A 188 -17.44 17.49 11.09
C ALA A 188 -17.20 16.58 12.32
N GLY A 189 -16.37 17.03 13.28
CA GLY A 189 -16.00 16.27 14.47
C GLY A 189 -14.90 15.23 14.25
N VAL A 190 -14.22 15.25 13.09
CA VAL A 190 -13.10 14.34 12.79
C VAL A 190 -11.83 14.86 13.46
N VAL A 191 -11.06 13.98 14.11
CA VAL A 191 -9.76 14.32 14.72
C VAL A 191 -8.72 14.54 13.62
N VAL A 192 -8.23 15.77 13.50
CA VAL A 192 -7.28 16.20 12.46
C VAL A 192 -5.86 16.47 12.99
N VAL A 193 -5.72 16.70 14.29
CA VAL A 193 -4.43 16.73 15.02
C VAL A 193 -4.62 15.97 16.33
N SER A 194 -3.60 15.24 16.78
CA SER A 194 -3.60 14.51 18.04
C SER A 194 -2.24 14.65 18.73
N ALA A 195 -2.25 15.05 20.00
CA ALA A 195 -1.07 15.21 20.83
C ALA A 195 -1.14 14.24 22.01
N GLY A 196 0.03 13.76 22.44
CA GLY A 196 0.17 12.97 23.66
C GLY A 196 0.67 13.83 24.82
N GLY A 197 1.23 13.19 25.84
CA GLY A 197 2.13 13.88 26.76
C GLY A 197 3.44 14.27 26.09
N ALA A 198 4.09 15.30 26.60
CA ALA A 198 5.45 15.65 26.23
C ALA A 198 6.44 14.66 26.90
N LEU A 199 7.61 14.48 26.29
CA LEU A 199 8.69 13.70 26.89
C LEU A 199 9.84 14.63 27.25
N MET A 200 10.43 14.43 28.42
CA MET A 200 11.66 15.09 28.83
C MET A 200 12.79 14.08 29.01
N TRP A 201 13.98 14.43 28.52
CA TRP A 201 15.18 13.61 28.72
C TRP A 201 16.43 14.45 28.89
N ASP A 202 17.41 13.90 29.60
CA ASP A 202 18.75 14.47 29.72
C ASP A 202 19.73 13.86 28.70
N SER A 203 20.94 14.38 28.63
CA SER A 203 21.96 13.95 27.67
C SER A 203 22.83 12.78 28.14
N SER A 204 22.45 12.03 29.19
CA SER A 204 23.31 10.98 29.75
C SER A 204 23.55 9.79 28.79
N GLY A 205 22.67 9.61 27.80
CA GLY A 205 22.79 8.56 26.78
C GLY A 205 23.42 8.99 25.46
N VAL A 206 23.93 10.23 25.33
CA VAL A 206 24.56 10.71 24.09
C VAL A 206 26.03 10.26 24.03
N GLU A 207 26.39 9.40 23.09
CA GLU A 207 27.78 8.96 22.93
C GLU A 207 28.71 10.12 22.51
N PRO A 208 29.94 10.22 23.06
CA PRO A 208 30.95 11.14 22.56
C PRO A 208 31.34 10.76 21.13
N ALA A 209 31.32 11.74 20.22
CA ALA A 209 31.73 11.48 18.84
C ALA A 209 33.18 10.99 18.73
N PRO A 210 33.48 10.02 17.84
CA PRO A 210 34.81 9.44 17.71
C PRO A 210 35.85 10.50 17.33
N ALA A 211 36.98 10.47 18.03
CA ALA A 211 38.07 11.43 17.88
C ALA A 211 38.58 11.47 16.43
N GLY A 212 38.33 12.60 15.73
CA GLY A 212 38.74 12.80 14.34
C GLY A 212 37.69 13.48 13.48
N ARG A 213 36.40 13.35 13.81
CA ARG A 213 35.39 14.33 13.41
C ARG A 213 35.48 15.52 14.37
N LYS A 214 35.16 16.74 13.91
CA LYS A 214 34.74 17.80 14.84
C LYS A 214 33.59 17.21 15.65
N ALA A 215 33.70 17.19 16.97
CA ALA A 215 32.60 16.76 17.81
C ALA A 215 31.38 17.61 17.42
N PRO A 216 30.22 17.00 17.10
CA PRO A 216 28.98 17.73 17.28
C PRO A 216 28.97 18.09 18.76
N ARG A 217 28.95 19.38 19.06
CA ARG A 217 28.61 19.87 20.40
C ARG A 217 27.27 19.22 20.74
N ALA A 218 26.98 18.91 22.00
CA ALA A 218 25.65 18.40 22.36
C ALA A 218 24.51 19.38 21.99
N ALA A 219 24.84 20.64 21.68
CA ALA A 219 23.95 21.66 21.13
C ALA A 219 23.72 21.57 19.60
N ASP A 220 24.55 20.85 18.84
CA ASP A 220 24.59 20.83 17.37
C ASP A 220 23.50 19.89 16.82
N GLY A 221 22.27 20.41 16.75
CA GLY A 221 21.19 19.97 15.85
C GLY A 221 20.68 18.53 15.96
N GLU A 222 21.52 17.55 15.58
CA GLU A 222 21.11 16.17 15.26
C GLU A 222 21.01 15.24 16.48
N GLY A 223 21.95 15.35 17.43
CA GLY A 223 22.03 14.45 18.60
C GLY A 223 20.90 14.60 19.63
N LEU A 224 20.02 15.59 19.43
CA LEU A 224 18.84 15.86 20.27
C LEU A 224 17.52 15.55 19.54
N ARG A 225 17.56 14.86 18.39
CA ARG A 225 16.36 14.55 17.57
C ARG A 225 15.76 13.17 17.81
N GLU A 226 16.52 12.23 18.37
CA GLU A 226 16.04 10.94 18.86
C GLU A 226 16.33 10.90 20.36
N VAL A 227 15.46 10.25 21.13
CA VAL A 227 15.67 10.04 22.57
C VAL A 227 16.81 9.01 22.73
N PRO A 228 17.99 9.37 23.26
CA PRO A 228 19.07 8.42 23.45
C PRO A 228 18.64 7.33 24.43
N ASP A 229 19.06 6.08 24.19
CA ASP A 229 18.56 4.95 24.96
C ASP A 229 18.91 5.09 26.46
N HIS A 230 20.10 5.56 26.82
CA HIS A 230 20.55 5.62 28.23
C HIS A 230 20.39 7.01 28.86
N SER A 231 19.52 7.84 28.27
CA SER A 231 19.07 9.08 28.89
C SER A 231 18.14 8.81 30.06
N ARG A 232 18.22 9.64 31.11
CA ARG A 232 17.18 9.69 32.14
C ARG A 232 15.97 10.38 31.52
N LYS A 233 14.79 9.74 31.64
CA LYS A 233 13.55 10.14 30.93
C LYS A 233 12.41 10.38 31.93
N ALA A 234 11.55 11.35 31.65
CA ALA A 234 10.32 11.61 32.38
C ALA A 234 9.20 11.97 31.41
N GLU A 235 8.03 11.34 31.54
CA GLU A 235 6.84 11.72 30.81
C GLU A 235 6.14 12.87 31.52
N LEU A 236 5.75 13.89 30.75
CA LEU A 236 5.16 15.11 31.27
C LEU A 236 3.67 15.18 30.92
N PRO A 237 2.80 15.57 31.87
CA PRO A 237 1.43 15.90 31.54
C PRO A 237 1.40 17.11 30.60
N THR A 238 0.55 17.02 29.58
CA THR A 238 0.27 18.09 28.63
C THR A 238 -1.21 18.40 28.72
N ILE A 239 -1.54 19.62 29.14
CA ILE A 239 -2.88 20.02 29.58
C ILE A 239 -3.34 21.18 28.71
N VAL A 240 -4.62 21.20 28.31
CA VAL A 240 -5.26 22.38 27.70
C VAL A 240 -5.93 23.18 28.80
N ASP A 241 -5.47 24.41 29.02
CA ASP A 241 -5.91 25.33 30.07
C ASP A 241 -6.43 26.61 29.41
N GLY A 242 -7.73 26.64 29.09
CA GLY A 242 -8.30 27.68 28.22
C GLY A 242 -7.69 27.62 26.82
N ASP A 243 -7.06 28.72 26.41
CA ASP A 243 -6.32 28.84 25.14
C ASP A 243 -4.83 28.48 25.29
N ASP A 244 -4.35 28.05 26.45
CA ASP A 244 -2.95 27.62 26.65
C ASP A 244 -2.78 26.10 26.54
N LEU A 245 -1.67 25.69 25.92
CA LEU A 245 -1.08 24.37 26.10
C LEU A 245 -0.04 24.46 27.24
N VAL A 246 -0.31 23.77 28.35
CA VAL A 246 0.50 23.79 29.56
C VAL A 246 1.25 22.47 29.73
N ILE A 247 2.54 22.57 29.99
CA ILE A 247 3.45 21.43 30.17
C ILE A 247 4.24 21.67 31.44
N VAL A 248 4.30 20.65 32.31
CA VAL A 248 4.96 20.73 33.62
C VAL A 248 6.19 19.81 33.61
N PRO A 249 7.41 20.35 33.48
CA PRO A 249 8.64 19.57 33.53
C PRO A 249 8.84 18.88 34.88
N ASP A 250 9.35 17.65 34.86
CA ASP A 250 9.65 16.89 36.08
C ASP A 250 10.85 17.52 36.84
N PRO A 251 10.67 18.00 38.08
CA PRO A 251 11.75 18.67 38.80
C PRO A 251 12.88 17.71 39.22
N GLY A 252 12.60 16.40 39.39
CA GLY A 252 13.60 15.41 39.77
C GLY A 252 14.62 15.11 38.67
N LEU A 253 14.17 15.17 37.41
CA LEU A 253 15.01 15.09 36.22
C LEU A 253 15.57 16.47 35.85
N LEU A 254 14.79 17.55 35.87
CA LEU A 254 15.27 18.87 35.44
C LEU A 254 16.31 19.48 36.42
N LEU A 255 16.18 19.24 37.73
CA LEU A 255 17.06 19.82 38.75
C LEU A 255 17.98 18.79 39.44
N GLY A 256 17.83 17.49 39.17
CA GLY A 256 18.57 16.40 39.84
C GLY A 256 20.09 16.52 39.73
N SER A 257 20.83 16.05 40.73
CA SER A 257 22.31 16.11 40.76
C SER A 257 22.95 15.38 39.58
N GLU A 258 22.42 14.20 39.25
CA GLU A 258 22.93 13.32 38.18
C GLU A 258 22.47 13.72 36.77
N THR A 259 21.77 14.85 36.62
CA THR A 259 21.23 15.30 35.33
C THR A 259 22.34 15.85 34.42
N VAL A 260 22.47 15.26 33.23
CA VAL A 260 23.46 15.65 32.21
C VAL A 260 22.84 16.61 31.21
N PHE A 261 23.34 17.85 31.14
CA PHE A 261 22.80 18.87 30.23
C PHE A 261 23.41 18.79 28.81
N PRO A 262 22.67 19.19 27.75
CA PRO A 262 21.34 19.79 27.76
C PRO A 262 20.21 18.81 28.15
N VAL A 263 19.13 19.35 28.70
CA VAL A 263 17.85 18.65 28.89
C VAL A 263 16.90 19.10 27.79
N VAL A 264 16.24 18.15 27.13
CA VAL A 264 15.25 18.40 26.08
C VAL A 264 13.87 18.12 26.63
N ILE A 265 12.93 19.03 26.38
CA ILE A 265 11.49 18.87 26.61
C ILE A 265 10.82 18.93 25.24
N ASP A 266 10.22 17.84 24.78
CA ASP A 266 9.64 17.69 23.43
C ASP A 266 8.12 17.44 23.53
N PRO A 267 7.30 18.48 23.28
CA PRO A 267 5.86 18.34 23.19
C PRO A 267 5.43 17.69 21.87
N TRP A 268 4.92 16.47 21.98
CA TRP A 268 4.56 15.65 20.83
C TRP A 268 3.22 16.03 20.16
N THR A 269 3.18 16.14 18.83
CA THR A 269 1.95 16.24 18.02
C THR A 269 1.98 15.42 16.71
N THR A 270 0.99 14.53 16.47
CA THR A 270 0.67 14.05 15.11
C THR A 270 -0.18 15.06 14.34
N ILE A 271 0.15 15.25 13.06
CA ILE A 271 -0.74 15.88 12.07
C ILE A 271 -1.19 14.82 11.04
N ASN A 272 -1.77 13.73 11.56
CA ASN A 272 -2.59 12.69 10.90
C ASN A 272 -2.42 12.41 9.38
N ARG A 273 -1.20 12.34 8.81
CA ARG A 273 -1.00 11.90 7.40
C ARG A 273 0.14 10.90 7.19
N MET A 274 1.01 10.70 8.16
CA MET A 274 1.79 9.46 8.28
C MET A 274 0.85 8.24 8.29
N ARG A 275 1.28 7.13 7.70
CA ARG A 275 0.53 5.86 7.69
C ARG A 275 1.16 4.82 8.61
N TRP A 276 1.68 5.25 9.75
CA TRP A 276 2.22 4.34 10.75
C TRP A 276 1.90 4.81 12.16
N GLY A 277 2.11 3.92 13.12
CA GLY A 277 1.88 4.16 14.54
C GLY A 277 2.47 3.05 15.39
N TYR A 278 2.30 3.14 16.71
CA TYR A 278 2.82 2.16 17.67
C TYR A 278 1.86 1.98 18.84
N ALA A 279 1.98 0.86 19.55
CA ALA A 279 1.37 0.65 20.86
C ALA A 279 2.46 0.35 21.89
N GLY A 280 2.33 0.89 23.10
CA GLY A 280 3.28 0.69 24.20
C GLY A 280 2.57 0.34 25.52
N SER A 281 3.03 -0.69 26.21
CA SER A 281 2.30 -1.27 27.37
C SER A 281 2.28 -0.42 28.65
N THR A 282 3.06 0.66 28.68
CA THR A 282 3.22 1.60 29.81
C THR A 282 2.38 2.87 29.65
N ASN A 283 1.56 2.95 28.59
CA ASN A 283 0.98 4.20 28.11
C ASN A 283 2.03 5.26 27.75
N ALA A 284 3.28 4.86 27.52
CA ALA A 284 4.35 5.80 27.18
C ALA A 284 4.10 6.49 25.84
N THR A 285 4.32 7.80 25.79
CA THR A 285 4.32 8.55 24.52
C THR A 285 5.75 8.66 24.01
N ARG A 286 6.08 7.92 22.93
CA ARG A 286 7.38 7.90 22.25
C ARG A 286 7.16 7.91 20.73
N ASP A 287 7.10 9.09 20.14
CA ASP A 287 6.90 9.26 18.68
C ASP A 287 8.00 10.16 18.07
N ASP A 288 9.24 9.80 18.36
CA ASP A 288 10.46 10.39 17.80
C ASP A 288 10.75 9.93 16.35
N GLY A 289 9.73 9.44 15.64
CA GLY A 289 9.87 8.89 14.30
C GLY A 289 10.50 7.49 14.22
N VAL A 290 10.68 6.79 15.35
CA VAL A 290 11.28 5.45 15.39
C VAL A 290 10.26 4.36 15.72
N ALA A 291 10.12 3.38 14.81
CA ALA A 291 9.29 2.20 15.05
C ALA A 291 10.01 1.22 15.98
N ARG A 292 9.33 0.79 17.06
CA ARG A 292 9.86 -0.09 18.11
C ARG A 292 9.14 -1.43 18.16
N VAL A 293 9.87 -2.46 18.55
CA VAL A 293 9.37 -3.85 18.66
C VAL A 293 9.98 -4.52 19.88
N GLY A 294 9.15 -5.18 20.69
CA GLY A 294 9.58 -5.98 21.84
C GLY A 294 9.66 -5.17 23.14
N ARG A 295 10.32 -5.74 24.15
CA ARG A 295 10.44 -5.15 25.49
C ARG A 295 11.59 -4.16 25.56
N ASP A 296 11.27 -2.92 25.89
CA ASP A 296 12.25 -1.87 26.15
C ASP A 296 13.13 -2.21 27.36
N THR A 297 14.43 -1.98 27.21
CA THR A 297 15.46 -2.25 28.21
C THR A 297 15.41 -1.30 29.39
N ASP A 298 14.88 -0.09 29.19
CA ASP A 298 14.77 0.95 30.23
C ASP A 298 13.49 0.78 31.08
N GLY A 299 12.87 -0.40 31.04
CA GLY A 299 11.62 -0.69 31.74
C GLY A 299 10.37 -0.02 31.15
N SER A 300 10.49 0.71 30.03
CA SER A 300 9.41 1.49 29.42
C SER A 300 8.37 0.66 28.65
N GLY A 301 8.26 -0.65 28.90
CA GLY A 301 7.19 -1.52 28.42
C GLY A 301 7.48 -2.32 27.16
N ASN A 302 6.47 -3.06 26.70
CA ASN A 302 6.48 -3.79 25.43
C ASN A 302 5.93 -2.91 24.31
N TYR A 303 6.51 -2.99 23.11
CA TYR A 303 6.14 -2.19 21.94
C TYR A 303 5.77 -3.05 20.73
N ARG A 304 4.77 -2.55 19.98
CA ARG A 304 4.39 -2.99 18.63
C ARG A 304 4.42 -1.80 17.68
N SER A 305 4.79 -2.00 16.43
CA SER A 305 4.72 -0.96 15.39
C SER A 305 3.81 -1.40 14.25
N PHE A 306 2.95 -0.48 13.78
CA PHE A 306 1.89 -0.72 12.81
C PHE A 306 2.09 0.18 11.57
N PHE A 307 1.87 -0.36 10.38
CA PHE A 307 2.09 0.30 9.10
C PHE A 307 0.90 0.04 8.17
N ALA A 308 0.16 1.10 7.84
CA ALA A 308 -1.00 1.09 6.97
C ALA A 308 -0.62 1.39 5.51
N PHE A 309 -1.26 0.69 4.58
CA PHE A 309 -1.04 0.84 3.14
C PHE A 309 -2.39 0.98 2.40
N ASN A 310 -2.41 1.74 1.32
CA ASN A 310 -3.60 1.89 0.49
C ASN A 310 -3.57 0.88 -0.67
N LEU A 311 -4.56 -0.02 -0.73
CA LEU A 311 -4.69 -1.05 -1.76
C LEU A 311 -5.79 -0.74 -2.78
N SER A 312 -6.40 0.46 -2.79
CA SER A 312 -7.55 0.77 -3.65
C SER A 312 -7.27 0.65 -5.15
N SER A 313 -6.07 1.00 -5.62
CA SER A 313 -5.64 0.80 -7.03
C SER A 313 -5.49 -0.68 -7.42
N LEU A 314 -5.45 -1.59 -6.45
CA LEU A 314 -5.38 -3.04 -6.68
C LEU A 314 -6.77 -3.68 -6.88
N ALA A 315 -7.86 -2.92 -6.79
CA ALA A 315 -9.22 -3.42 -6.95
C ALA A 315 -9.39 -4.21 -8.27
N GLY A 316 -9.67 -5.51 -8.15
CA GLY A 316 -9.84 -6.39 -9.31
C GLY A 316 -8.56 -6.71 -10.11
N LYS A 317 -7.39 -6.19 -9.71
CA LYS A 317 -6.08 -6.63 -10.23
C LYS A 317 -5.76 -8.04 -9.71
N THR A 318 -4.78 -8.72 -10.31
CA THR A 318 -4.28 -10.03 -9.85
C THR A 318 -2.89 -9.87 -9.26
N ILE A 319 -2.77 -10.14 -7.96
CA ILE A 319 -1.51 -10.02 -7.21
C ILE A 319 -0.55 -11.15 -7.59
N ARG A 320 0.65 -10.79 -8.03
CA ARG A 320 1.71 -11.72 -8.45
C ARG A 320 2.76 -11.93 -7.38
N SER A 321 3.19 -10.86 -6.73
CA SER A 321 4.18 -10.86 -5.64
C SER A 321 3.86 -9.72 -4.67
N VAL A 322 4.21 -9.91 -3.39
CA VAL A 322 4.12 -8.87 -2.36
C VAL A 322 5.34 -8.96 -1.49
N LYS A 323 5.95 -7.81 -1.21
CA LYS A 323 7.07 -7.66 -0.28
C LYS A 323 6.74 -6.55 0.71
N PHE A 324 6.81 -6.84 2.00
CA PHE A 324 6.97 -5.80 3.02
C PHE A 324 8.47 -5.60 3.24
N LEU A 325 8.92 -4.37 3.06
CA LEU A 325 10.32 -3.97 3.09
C LEU A 325 10.48 -2.92 4.20
N THR A 326 11.49 -3.10 5.04
CA THR A 326 11.84 -2.17 6.12
C THR A 326 13.35 -2.24 6.39
N THR A 327 13.87 -1.36 7.25
CA THR A 327 15.26 -1.39 7.71
C THR A 327 15.26 -1.38 9.22
N MET A 328 15.88 -2.39 9.83
CA MET A 328 16.20 -2.42 11.25
C MET A 328 17.44 -1.55 11.49
N THR A 329 17.30 -0.56 12.37
CA THR A 329 18.33 0.44 12.68
C THR A 329 18.98 0.22 14.05
N HIS A 330 18.43 -0.68 14.87
CA HIS A 330 18.97 -1.12 16.16
C HIS A 330 18.48 -2.51 16.53
N SER A 331 19.29 -3.28 17.24
CA SER A 331 18.84 -4.42 18.06
C SER A 331 19.62 -4.50 19.38
N TRP A 332 18.97 -4.93 20.46
CA TRP A 332 19.66 -5.14 21.74
C TRP A 332 20.64 -6.32 21.76
N SER A 333 20.37 -7.37 20.98
CA SER A 333 21.31 -8.51 20.91
C SER A 333 22.35 -8.29 19.82
N CYS A 334 23.62 -8.63 20.12
CA CYS A 334 24.68 -8.82 19.13
C CYS A 334 24.33 -9.88 18.08
N GLY A 335 23.49 -10.86 18.45
CA GLY A 335 23.11 -12.00 17.62
C GLY A 335 21.72 -11.86 17.01
N SER A 336 21.45 -12.61 15.94
CA SER A 336 20.17 -12.56 15.24
C SER A 336 19.00 -13.04 16.10
N THR A 337 18.20 -12.10 16.63
CA THR A 337 16.96 -12.39 17.34
C THR A 337 15.72 -12.19 16.44
N PRO A 338 14.61 -12.92 16.68
CA PRO A 338 13.43 -12.90 15.81
C PRO A 338 12.64 -11.59 15.88
N VAL A 339 11.86 -11.36 14.83
CA VAL A 339 10.77 -10.39 14.71
C VAL A 339 9.69 -10.99 13.79
N SER A 340 8.43 -10.88 14.21
CA SER A 340 7.28 -11.38 13.45
C SER A 340 6.59 -10.26 12.68
N LEU A 341 6.17 -10.57 11.45
CA LEU A 341 5.22 -9.79 10.68
C LEU A 341 3.81 -10.37 10.86
N TYR A 342 2.85 -9.52 11.20
CA TYR A 342 1.43 -9.84 11.30
C TYR A 342 0.60 -8.96 10.35
N ARG A 343 -0.57 -9.45 9.93
CA ARG A 343 -1.72 -8.60 9.59
C ARG A 343 -2.46 -8.30 10.89
N SER A 344 -2.66 -7.03 11.19
CA SER A 344 -3.46 -6.55 12.33
C SER A 344 -4.86 -6.13 11.89
N GLU A 345 -5.69 -5.71 12.83
CA GLU A 345 -6.79 -4.78 12.55
C GLU A 345 -6.28 -3.48 11.91
N ASP A 346 -7.19 -2.75 11.28
CA ASP A 346 -6.85 -1.50 10.60
C ASP A 346 -6.45 -0.41 11.60
N LEU A 347 -5.34 0.27 11.31
CA LEU A 347 -4.85 1.42 12.06
C LEU A 347 -5.88 2.55 11.95
N GLY A 348 -6.57 2.86 13.06
CA GLY A 348 -7.69 3.82 13.08
C GLY A 348 -7.25 5.29 12.95
N SER A 349 -6.08 5.61 13.50
CA SER A 349 -5.38 6.89 13.36
C SER A 349 -3.87 6.65 13.42
N SER A 350 -3.06 7.58 12.91
CA SER A 350 -1.58 7.47 12.97
C SER A 350 -1.02 7.79 14.36
N GLY A 351 0.19 7.31 14.64
CA GLY A 351 0.89 7.55 15.91
C GLY A 351 0.49 6.57 17.02
N LYS A 352 0.49 7.04 18.28
CA LYS A 352 0.21 6.23 19.47
C LYS A 352 -1.19 5.58 19.46
N GLN A 353 -1.23 4.28 19.70
CA GLN A 353 -2.42 3.44 19.83
C GLN A 353 -2.58 2.96 21.29
N ALA A 354 -3.81 2.63 21.69
CA ALA A 354 -4.07 2.02 22.99
C ALA A 354 -3.53 0.59 23.04
N TRP A 355 -2.80 0.23 24.11
CA TRP A 355 -2.27 -1.12 24.27
C TRP A 355 -3.39 -2.14 24.55
N ASP A 356 -3.37 -3.36 23.99
CA ASP A 356 -2.34 -3.94 23.10
C ASP A 356 -2.69 -3.84 21.60
N GLY A 357 -3.66 -3.01 21.23
CA GLY A 357 -4.19 -2.91 19.87
C GLY A 357 -3.42 -1.99 18.91
N PRO A 358 -3.79 -1.95 17.61
CA PRO A 358 -4.81 -2.78 16.94
C PRO A 358 -4.52 -4.29 17.04
N ASN A 359 -5.56 -5.11 17.15
CA ASN A 359 -5.41 -6.54 17.42
C ASN A 359 -4.64 -7.28 16.32
N LEU A 360 -3.78 -8.24 16.68
CA LEU A 360 -3.02 -9.06 15.73
C LEU A 360 -3.90 -10.21 15.21
N GLN A 361 -4.32 -10.13 13.94
CA GLN A 361 -5.30 -11.06 13.35
C GLN A 361 -4.67 -12.31 12.74
N LEU A 362 -3.53 -12.18 12.07
CA LEU A 362 -2.90 -13.26 11.32
C LEU A 362 -1.38 -13.12 11.35
N TRP A 363 -0.68 -14.11 11.93
CA TRP A 363 0.77 -14.23 11.79
C TRP A 363 1.12 -14.58 10.34
N LEU A 364 2.04 -13.85 9.72
CA LEU A 364 2.40 -14.02 8.31
C LEU A 364 3.76 -14.69 8.15
N GLU A 365 4.76 -14.27 8.91
CA GLU A 365 6.15 -14.73 8.81
C GLU A 365 6.99 -14.26 10.01
N GLU A 366 8.04 -15.02 10.35
CA GLU A 366 9.11 -14.60 11.26
C GLU A 366 10.43 -14.49 10.49
N ARG A 367 11.26 -13.52 10.89
CA ARG A 367 12.64 -13.33 10.43
C ARG A 367 13.53 -13.04 11.63
N SER A 368 14.80 -13.44 11.57
CA SER A 368 15.78 -13.10 12.59
C SER A 368 16.88 -12.23 12.01
N GLY A 369 17.41 -11.32 12.81
CA GLY A 369 18.48 -10.42 12.42
C GLY A 369 18.98 -9.55 13.56
N HIS A 370 20.09 -8.86 13.34
CA HIS A 370 20.73 -7.93 14.26
C HIS A 370 21.21 -6.68 13.52
N ALA A 371 21.30 -5.58 14.25
CA ALA A 371 21.92 -4.31 13.89
C ALA A 371 22.29 -3.60 15.21
N HIS A 372 23.04 -4.29 16.06
CA HIS A 372 23.43 -3.76 17.36
C HIS A 372 24.24 -2.47 17.22
N LYS A 373 23.91 -1.49 18.06
CA LYS A 373 24.73 -0.31 18.25
C LYS A 373 24.90 -0.13 19.75
N PRO A 374 26.12 0.18 20.20
CA PRO A 374 26.40 0.33 21.62
C PRO A 374 25.48 1.39 22.20
N SER A 375 24.91 1.05 23.35
CA SER A 375 24.06 1.92 24.13
C SER A 375 24.55 1.78 25.59
N GLY A 376 25.82 2.09 25.81
CA GLY A 376 26.50 1.82 27.08
C GLY A 376 26.68 0.32 27.41
N GLY A 377 27.48 0.04 28.45
CA GLY A 377 27.85 -1.33 28.85
C GLY A 377 28.94 -1.94 27.97
N VAL A 378 29.05 -3.27 27.99
CA VAL A 378 30.00 -4.02 27.15
C VAL A 378 29.33 -4.30 25.81
N GLY A 379 29.80 -3.63 24.76
CA GLY A 379 29.33 -3.83 23.38
C GLY A 379 29.79 -5.14 22.73
N CYS A 380 29.37 -5.34 21.49
CA CYS A 380 29.74 -6.46 20.64
C CYS A 380 31.14 -6.25 20.03
N SER A 381 31.82 -7.33 19.63
CA SER A 381 33.16 -7.25 19.01
C SER A 381 33.20 -6.56 17.64
N ASP A 382 32.04 -6.43 17.01
CA ASP A 382 31.80 -5.91 15.66
C ASP A 382 30.95 -4.63 15.67
N ASP A 383 30.90 -3.93 16.81
CA ASP A 383 30.16 -2.68 16.96
C ASP A 383 30.84 -1.46 16.27
N PRO A 384 30.03 -0.48 15.80
CA PRO A 384 28.58 -0.55 15.63
C PRO A 384 28.23 -1.42 14.41
N GLN A 385 27.33 -2.39 14.59
CA GLN A 385 26.85 -3.22 13.49
C GLN A 385 26.05 -2.38 12.48
N PRO A 386 26.11 -2.69 11.17
CA PRO A 386 25.41 -1.93 10.15
C PRO A 386 23.88 -2.10 10.24
N ASP A 387 23.14 -1.07 9.82
CA ASP A 387 21.69 -1.15 9.60
C ASP A 387 21.33 -2.35 8.69
N MET A 388 20.30 -3.10 9.05
CA MET A 388 19.92 -4.34 8.36
C MET A 388 18.60 -4.16 7.58
N PRO A 389 18.65 -4.10 6.24
CA PRO A 389 17.45 -4.21 5.40
C PRO A 389 16.76 -5.56 5.60
N MET A 390 15.44 -5.55 5.79
CA MET A 390 14.64 -6.76 5.97
C MET A 390 13.54 -6.86 4.90
N GLU A 391 13.43 -8.04 4.30
CA GLU A 391 12.36 -8.39 3.35
C GLU A 391 11.51 -9.54 3.89
N PHE A 392 10.22 -9.27 4.04
CA PHE A 392 9.18 -10.26 4.30
C PHE A 392 8.37 -10.45 3.03
N ALA A 393 8.33 -11.68 2.52
CA ALA A 393 7.67 -12.02 1.26
C ALA A 393 6.95 -13.38 1.31
N PRO A 394 6.20 -13.71 2.38
CA PRO A 394 5.58 -15.02 2.52
C PRO A 394 4.40 -15.17 1.55
N THR A 395 4.11 -16.41 1.16
CA THR A 395 2.92 -16.69 0.34
C THR A 395 1.62 -16.32 1.08
N ALA A 396 1.63 -16.31 2.41
CA ALA A 396 0.54 -15.82 3.25
C ALA A 396 0.23 -14.34 2.98
N LEU A 397 1.23 -13.44 3.07
CA LEU A 397 1.09 -12.00 2.82
C LEU A 397 0.54 -11.73 1.40
N LYS A 398 1.09 -12.41 0.39
CA LYS A 398 0.56 -12.32 -0.98
C LYS A 398 -0.92 -12.71 -1.07
N THR A 399 -1.30 -13.78 -0.37
CA THR A 399 -2.68 -14.29 -0.39
C THR A 399 -3.61 -13.30 0.32
N ASP A 400 -3.19 -12.76 1.45
CA ASP A 400 -3.97 -11.83 2.26
C ASP A 400 -4.15 -10.46 1.58
N VAL A 401 -3.09 -9.87 1.01
CA VAL A 401 -3.19 -8.68 0.15
C VAL A 401 -4.06 -8.96 -1.08
N GLY A 402 -4.03 -10.17 -1.63
CA GLY A 402 -4.92 -10.59 -2.71
C GLY A 402 -6.40 -10.65 -2.32
N ASN A 403 -6.70 -11.02 -1.07
CA ASN A 403 -8.07 -11.04 -0.52
C ASN A 403 -8.56 -9.63 -0.17
N ASN A 404 -7.65 -8.73 0.24
CA ASN A 404 -7.93 -7.34 0.63
C ASN A 404 -7.67 -6.32 -0.49
N ALA A 405 -7.46 -6.76 -1.74
CA ALA A 405 -7.19 -5.89 -2.87
C ALA A 405 -8.40 -4.96 -3.16
N GLY A 406 -8.16 -3.65 -3.09
CA GLY A 406 -9.20 -2.62 -3.18
C GLY A 406 -9.46 -1.85 -1.86
N GLN A 407 -8.99 -2.36 -0.71
CA GLN A 407 -9.20 -1.70 0.58
C GLN A 407 -8.37 -0.39 0.70
N PRO A 408 -8.92 0.71 1.25
CA PRO A 408 -8.20 1.97 1.42
C PRO A 408 -7.22 1.96 2.62
N ASN A 409 -7.39 0.98 3.53
CA ASN A 409 -6.52 0.70 4.66
C ASN A 409 -6.20 -0.79 4.69
N TYR A 410 -4.93 -1.11 4.88
CA TYR A 410 -4.41 -2.46 5.06
C TYR A 410 -3.18 -2.36 5.97
N THR A 411 -3.31 -2.81 7.20
CA THR A 411 -2.30 -2.59 8.25
C THR A 411 -1.51 -3.86 8.54
N LEU A 412 -0.19 -3.74 8.45
CA LEU A 412 0.76 -4.76 8.89
C LEU A 412 1.42 -4.32 10.20
N ALA A 413 1.76 -5.28 11.05
CA ALA A 413 2.41 -5.02 12.34
C ALA A 413 3.73 -5.79 12.48
N LEU A 414 4.72 -5.16 13.09
CA LEU A 414 5.92 -5.81 13.61
C LEU A 414 5.80 -6.00 15.13
N SER A 415 6.03 -7.24 15.59
CA SER A 415 5.92 -7.66 17.00
C SER A 415 7.08 -8.59 17.36
N ALA A 416 7.47 -8.62 18.64
CA ALA A 416 8.37 -9.65 19.16
C ALA A 416 7.62 -10.95 19.48
N ARG A 417 6.27 -10.86 19.60
CA ARG A 417 5.35 -11.99 19.69
C ARG A 417 5.57 -12.97 18.53
N ARG A 418 5.78 -14.24 18.87
CA ARG A 418 5.97 -15.35 17.92
C ARG A 418 4.64 -16.02 17.61
N SER A 419 4.62 -16.95 16.66
CA SER A 419 3.41 -17.66 16.22
C SER A 419 2.72 -18.47 17.32
N ASP A 420 3.44 -18.88 18.36
CA ASP A 420 2.94 -19.56 19.57
C ASP A 420 2.45 -18.58 20.67
N GLY A 421 2.62 -17.27 20.47
CA GLY A 421 2.30 -16.22 21.43
C GLY A 421 3.42 -15.85 22.42
N SER A 422 4.58 -16.52 22.38
CA SER A 422 5.75 -16.22 23.20
C SER A 422 6.54 -15.01 22.70
N GLY A 423 7.60 -14.61 23.39
CA GLY A 423 8.63 -13.67 22.88
C GLY A 423 8.35 -12.17 23.08
N GLU A 424 7.11 -11.74 23.26
CA GLU A 424 6.78 -10.30 23.32
C GLU A 424 7.49 -9.54 24.46
N SER A 425 7.69 -10.20 25.62
CA SER A 425 8.36 -9.63 26.80
C SER A 425 9.85 -10.01 26.91
N THR A 426 10.43 -10.61 25.87
CA THR A 426 11.84 -11.03 25.82
C THR A 426 12.72 -9.83 25.48
N GLN A 427 13.63 -9.46 26.39
CA GLN A 427 14.44 -8.24 26.30
C GLN A 427 15.40 -8.28 25.10
N GLU A 428 15.93 -9.47 24.78
CA GLU A 428 16.83 -9.72 23.66
C GLU A 428 16.18 -9.48 22.28
N TYR A 429 14.85 -9.35 22.25
CA TYR A 429 14.08 -9.12 21.02
C TYR A 429 13.78 -7.64 20.78
N TRP A 430 14.29 -6.74 21.63
CA TRP A 430 14.21 -5.28 21.44
C TRP A 430 14.89 -4.85 20.14
N LYS A 431 14.13 -4.14 19.29
CA LYS A 431 14.57 -3.68 17.97
C LYS A 431 13.96 -2.32 17.63
N LYS A 432 14.73 -1.49 16.91
CA LYS A 432 14.27 -0.26 16.25
C LYS A 432 14.26 -0.43 14.73
N PHE A 433 13.28 0.18 14.08
CA PHE A 433 13.09 0.18 12.63
C PHE A 433 12.86 1.59 12.12
N SER A 434 13.25 1.86 10.88
CA SER A 434 13.01 3.14 10.22
C SER A 434 11.64 3.16 9.50
N PRO A 435 10.64 3.94 9.95
CA PRO A 435 9.37 4.08 9.24
C PRO A 435 9.55 4.69 7.85
N SER A 436 10.53 5.59 7.68
CA SER A 436 10.81 6.20 6.38
C SER A 436 11.30 5.17 5.35
N ALA A 437 12.09 4.18 5.77
CA ALA A 437 12.51 3.05 4.92
C ALA A 437 11.38 2.04 4.65
N THR A 438 10.29 2.06 5.44
CA THR A 438 9.23 1.05 5.37
C THR A 438 8.26 1.26 4.19
N LYS A 439 8.09 0.22 3.37
CA LYS A 439 7.14 0.20 2.24
C LYS A 439 6.58 -1.18 1.94
N LEU A 440 5.38 -1.20 1.37
CA LEU A 440 4.77 -2.36 0.73
C LEU A 440 4.99 -2.26 -0.79
N SER A 441 5.60 -3.29 -1.38
CA SER A 441 5.84 -3.41 -2.81
C SER A 441 4.98 -4.54 -3.38
N VAL A 442 4.02 -4.21 -4.23
CA VAL A 442 3.04 -5.16 -4.78
C VAL A 442 3.19 -5.28 -6.30
N GLU A 443 3.68 -6.42 -6.78
CA GLU A 443 3.65 -6.74 -8.22
C GLU A 443 2.25 -7.27 -8.58
N TYR A 444 1.61 -6.66 -9.59
CA TYR A 444 0.28 -7.04 -10.03
C TYR A 444 0.15 -7.13 -11.57
N ASN A 445 -1.02 -7.54 -12.03
CA ASN A 445 -1.42 -7.60 -13.44
C ASN A 445 -2.91 -7.28 -13.54
N THR A 446 -3.34 -6.52 -14.54
CA THR A 446 -4.76 -6.29 -14.78
C THR A 446 -5.36 -7.49 -15.54
N PRO A 447 -6.53 -8.03 -15.15
CA PRO A 447 -7.15 -9.10 -15.93
C PRO A 447 -7.53 -8.62 -17.34
N PRO A 448 -7.35 -9.44 -18.40
CA PRO A 448 -7.70 -9.03 -19.75
C PRO A 448 -9.17 -8.61 -19.90
N ASN A 449 -9.44 -7.61 -20.75
CA ASN A 449 -10.77 -7.02 -20.97
C ASN A 449 -11.78 -8.02 -21.53
N THR A 450 -13.05 -7.91 -21.12
CA THR A 450 -14.12 -8.78 -21.66
C THR A 450 -14.41 -8.41 -23.10
N PRO A 451 -14.24 -9.34 -24.07
CA PRO A 451 -14.61 -9.07 -25.45
C PRO A 451 -16.08 -8.63 -25.50
N THR A 452 -16.35 -7.49 -26.11
CA THR A 452 -17.71 -7.00 -26.33
C THR A 452 -18.38 -7.80 -27.45
N ALA A 453 -19.70 -7.66 -27.61
CA ALA A 453 -20.42 -8.32 -28.70
C ALA A 453 -19.89 -7.92 -30.10
N ALA A 454 -19.42 -6.68 -30.26
CA ALA A 454 -18.77 -6.18 -31.48
C ALA A 454 -17.36 -6.75 -31.71
N GLN A 455 -16.69 -7.22 -30.65
CA GLN A 455 -15.38 -7.89 -30.72
C GLN A 455 -15.50 -9.40 -30.97
N LEU A 456 -16.72 -9.93 -31.06
CA LEU A 456 -17.04 -11.33 -31.37
C LEU A 456 -17.76 -11.43 -32.71
N ALA A 457 -17.30 -12.34 -33.57
CA ALA A 457 -17.95 -12.63 -34.85
C ALA A 457 -17.91 -14.12 -35.18
N MET A 458 -18.86 -14.57 -36.00
CA MET A 458 -18.87 -15.91 -36.58
C MET A 458 -18.91 -15.78 -38.11
N HIS A 459 -18.18 -16.63 -38.83
CA HIS A 459 -18.18 -16.68 -40.28
C HIS A 459 -18.59 -18.08 -40.74
N ALA A 460 -19.24 -18.21 -41.90
CA ALA A 460 -19.64 -19.51 -42.44
C ALA A 460 -18.42 -20.35 -42.87
N ASP A 461 -17.45 -19.70 -43.51
CA ASP A 461 -16.15 -20.23 -43.89
C ASP A 461 -15.06 -19.14 -43.65
N TYR A 462 -13.90 -19.24 -44.30
CA TYR A 462 -12.79 -18.31 -44.10
C TYR A 462 -12.97 -16.96 -44.83
N THR A 463 -13.69 -16.93 -45.96
CA THR A 463 -13.90 -15.74 -46.80
C THR A 463 -15.29 -15.11 -46.59
N ALA A 464 -16.24 -15.84 -46.00
CA ALA A 464 -17.59 -15.38 -45.74
C ALA A 464 -17.66 -14.10 -44.87
N PRO A 465 -18.66 -13.21 -45.10
CA PRO A 465 -18.89 -12.02 -44.28
C PRO A 465 -19.09 -12.33 -42.80
N ALA A 466 -18.58 -11.44 -41.94
CA ALA A 466 -18.71 -11.54 -40.49
C ALA A 466 -20.18 -11.43 -40.04
N GLN A 467 -20.65 -12.41 -39.28
CA GLN A 467 -21.96 -12.39 -38.62
C GLN A 467 -21.79 -11.92 -37.18
N ALA A 468 -22.55 -10.88 -36.81
CA ALA A 468 -22.43 -10.22 -35.52
C ALA A 468 -22.94 -11.08 -34.35
N CYS A 469 -22.34 -10.92 -33.17
CA CYS A 469 -22.74 -11.63 -31.96
C CYS A 469 -24.00 -11.02 -31.30
N VAL A 470 -25.16 -11.23 -31.94
CA VAL A 470 -26.46 -10.67 -31.51
C VAL A 470 -27.19 -11.61 -30.55
N SER A 471 -28.09 -11.08 -29.71
CA SER A 471 -29.01 -11.83 -28.84
C SER A 471 -30.48 -11.57 -29.21
N GLY A 472 -31.44 -12.28 -28.59
CA GLY A 472 -32.87 -12.11 -28.92
C GLY A 472 -33.29 -12.79 -30.23
N THR A 473 -34.24 -12.21 -30.95
CA THR A 473 -34.82 -12.74 -32.20
C THR A 473 -33.97 -12.41 -33.44
N GLY A 474 -33.27 -11.28 -33.45
CA GLY A 474 -32.36 -10.86 -34.54
C GLY A 474 -31.03 -11.63 -34.60
N ARG A 475 -31.01 -12.90 -34.20
CA ARG A 475 -29.78 -13.73 -34.18
C ARG A 475 -29.48 -14.27 -35.58
N PRO A 476 -28.29 -13.99 -36.17
CA PRO A 476 -27.97 -14.47 -37.51
C PRO A 476 -27.79 -16.00 -37.52
N ALA A 477 -28.39 -16.65 -38.52
CA ALA A 477 -28.23 -18.08 -38.77
C ALA A 477 -26.99 -18.32 -39.66
N VAL A 478 -25.96 -18.96 -39.11
CA VAL A 478 -24.75 -19.32 -39.88
C VAL A 478 -24.93 -20.71 -40.47
N ARG A 479 -25.19 -20.76 -41.78
CA ARG A 479 -25.35 -22.01 -42.55
C ARG A 479 -23.99 -22.65 -42.86
N ALA A 480 -23.31 -23.11 -41.83
CA ALA A 480 -22.03 -23.80 -41.98
C ALA A 480 -21.96 -25.03 -41.08
N THR A 481 -21.44 -26.12 -41.64
CA THR A 481 -20.98 -27.24 -40.82
C THR A 481 -19.68 -26.90 -40.10
N ARG A 482 -18.80 -26.05 -40.64
CA ARG A 482 -17.52 -25.68 -40.01
C ARG A 482 -17.36 -24.17 -39.78
N PRO A 483 -18.21 -23.53 -38.96
CA PRO A 483 -18.14 -22.09 -38.76
C PRO A 483 -16.79 -21.67 -38.16
N TRP A 484 -16.27 -20.54 -38.62
CA TRP A 484 -15.10 -19.89 -38.03
C TRP A 484 -15.54 -18.93 -36.92
N LEU A 485 -14.98 -19.10 -35.73
CA LEU A 485 -15.21 -18.22 -34.58
C LEU A 485 -14.09 -17.20 -34.49
N LYS A 486 -14.45 -15.93 -34.34
CA LYS A 486 -13.53 -14.80 -34.29
C LYS A 486 -13.71 -14.00 -33.00
N ALA A 487 -12.60 -13.69 -32.35
CA ALA A 487 -12.56 -12.84 -31.18
C ALA A 487 -11.38 -11.86 -31.27
N VAL A 488 -11.63 -10.61 -30.91
CA VAL A 488 -10.59 -9.64 -30.56
C VAL A 488 -10.43 -9.67 -29.04
N LEU A 489 -9.20 -9.86 -28.58
CA LEU A 489 -8.89 -9.81 -27.15
C LEU A 489 -8.05 -8.55 -26.90
N THR A 490 -8.42 -7.79 -25.87
CA THR A 490 -7.64 -6.64 -25.39
C THR A 490 -7.18 -6.89 -23.96
N ASP A 491 -6.05 -6.31 -23.61
CA ASP A 491 -5.48 -6.32 -22.26
C ASP A 491 -5.33 -4.85 -21.84
N PRO A 492 -5.77 -4.44 -20.63
CA PRO A 492 -5.47 -3.11 -20.10
C PRO A 492 -3.97 -2.84 -20.02
N ASP A 493 -3.14 -3.86 -19.74
CA ASP A 493 -1.68 -3.73 -19.60
C ASP A 493 -0.94 -3.58 -20.97
N GLY A 494 -1.66 -3.17 -22.02
CA GLY A 494 -1.15 -2.98 -23.38
C GLY A 494 -0.62 -4.27 -24.02
N SER A 495 0.11 -4.15 -25.13
CA SER A 495 0.72 -5.30 -25.82
C SER A 495 1.84 -5.99 -25.04
N ASN A 496 2.31 -5.35 -23.96
CA ASN A 496 3.51 -5.74 -23.21
C ASN A 496 3.19 -6.48 -21.90
N GLY A 497 1.95 -6.42 -21.37
CA GLY A 497 1.46 -7.29 -20.27
C GLY A 497 1.45 -8.80 -20.57
N GLY A 498 1.88 -9.18 -21.79
CA GLY A 498 2.27 -10.53 -22.15
C GLY A 498 1.39 -11.18 -23.23
N LYS A 499 1.66 -12.45 -23.50
CA LYS A 499 0.89 -13.22 -24.49
C LYS A 499 -0.49 -13.57 -23.93
N LEU A 500 -1.54 -12.93 -24.46
CA LEU A 500 -2.92 -13.34 -24.22
C LEU A 500 -3.16 -14.74 -24.81
N SER A 501 -3.78 -15.61 -24.04
CA SER A 501 -4.39 -16.84 -24.53
C SER A 501 -5.91 -16.72 -24.49
N GLY A 502 -6.57 -17.22 -25.53
CA GLY A 502 -8.03 -17.28 -25.62
C GLY A 502 -8.49 -18.63 -26.10
N SER A 503 -9.54 -19.16 -25.47
CA SER A 503 -10.16 -20.44 -25.83
C SER A 503 -11.66 -20.29 -26.04
N PHE A 504 -12.16 -20.88 -27.11
CA PHE A 504 -13.61 -21.04 -27.31
C PHE A 504 -14.07 -22.34 -26.65
N ALA A 505 -15.27 -22.30 -26.05
CA ALA A 505 -15.97 -23.47 -25.55
C ALA A 505 -17.39 -23.50 -26.12
N LEU A 506 -17.85 -24.69 -26.56
CA LEU A 506 -19.24 -24.92 -26.93
C LEU A 506 -20.04 -25.34 -25.71
N GLN A 507 -21.23 -24.75 -25.56
CA GLN A 507 -22.26 -25.20 -24.64
C GLN A 507 -23.54 -25.55 -25.39
N LYS A 508 -24.24 -26.59 -24.95
CA LYS A 508 -25.53 -27.07 -25.46
C LYS A 508 -26.61 -26.81 -24.41
N TRP A 509 -27.76 -26.31 -24.84
CA TRP A 509 -28.93 -26.11 -23.99
C TRP A 509 -29.61 -27.45 -23.74
N SER A 510 -29.84 -27.80 -22.48
CA SER A 510 -30.54 -29.02 -22.06
C SER A 510 -32.07 -28.87 -22.02
N GLY A 511 -32.57 -27.64 -22.18
CA GLY A 511 -33.95 -27.27 -21.84
C GLY A 511 -34.02 -26.42 -20.57
N THR A 512 -33.13 -26.66 -19.60
CA THR A 512 -33.10 -25.97 -18.30
C THR A 512 -31.77 -25.27 -18.00
N SER A 513 -30.64 -25.75 -18.54
CA SER A 513 -29.30 -25.24 -18.28
C SER A 513 -28.38 -25.34 -19.50
N TRP A 514 -27.24 -24.63 -19.47
CA TRP A 514 -26.20 -24.70 -20.49
C TRP A 514 -25.11 -25.69 -20.05
N GLY A 515 -25.10 -26.89 -20.62
CA GLY A 515 -24.05 -27.89 -20.39
C GLY A 515 -22.87 -27.70 -21.34
N GLY A 516 -21.64 -27.86 -20.86
CA GLY A 516 -20.46 -27.91 -21.73
C GLY A 516 -20.47 -29.19 -22.58
N VAL A 517 -20.09 -29.09 -23.86
CA VAL A 517 -20.09 -30.25 -24.75
C VAL A 517 -18.75 -30.99 -24.68
N ALA A 518 -18.78 -32.26 -24.26
CA ALA A 518 -17.59 -33.11 -24.18
C ALA A 518 -17.00 -33.41 -25.56
N GLY A 519 -15.70 -33.74 -25.60
CA GLY A 519 -14.97 -34.01 -26.86
C GLY A 519 -14.62 -32.77 -27.70
N TRP A 520 -15.12 -31.58 -27.36
CA TRP A 520 -14.77 -30.36 -28.08
C TRP A 520 -13.35 -29.87 -27.74
N PRO A 521 -12.50 -29.61 -28.75
CA PRO A 521 -11.13 -29.16 -28.51
C PRO A 521 -11.11 -27.75 -27.91
N LYS A 522 -10.58 -27.63 -26.69
CA LYS A 522 -10.26 -26.35 -26.08
C LYS A 522 -9.07 -25.75 -26.81
N THR A 523 -9.30 -24.76 -27.67
CA THR A 523 -8.22 -24.07 -28.36
C THR A 523 -7.32 -23.31 -27.39
N LYS A 524 -6.02 -23.65 -27.35
CA LYS A 524 -5.00 -22.84 -26.69
C LYS A 524 -4.02 -22.35 -27.75
N SER A 525 -3.85 -21.04 -27.85
CA SER A 525 -2.78 -20.40 -28.62
C SER A 525 -2.47 -19.04 -27.98
N GLY A 526 -1.30 -18.46 -28.23
CA GLY A 526 -0.92 -17.12 -27.77
C GLY A 526 -1.12 -16.05 -28.85
N VAL A 527 -1.55 -14.85 -28.49
CA VAL A 527 -1.79 -13.70 -29.39
C VAL A 527 -1.46 -12.40 -28.67
N ALA A 528 -0.94 -11.42 -29.40
CA ALA A 528 -0.72 -10.07 -28.90
C ALA A 528 -2.06 -9.30 -28.72
N PRO A 529 -2.23 -8.53 -27.64
CA PRO A 529 -3.37 -7.64 -27.41
C PRO A 529 -3.78 -6.82 -28.65
N GLY A 530 -5.09 -6.65 -28.83
CA GLY A 530 -5.70 -5.98 -29.97
C GLY A 530 -5.78 -6.80 -31.27
N ARG A 531 -5.05 -7.92 -31.40
CA ARG A 531 -5.06 -8.72 -32.62
C ARG A 531 -6.22 -9.73 -32.69
N ARG A 532 -6.65 -10.02 -33.92
CA ARG A 532 -7.79 -10.89 -34.25
C ARG A 532 -7.39 -12.37 -34.17
N ARG A 533 -8.22 -13.22 -33.55
CA ARG A 533 -8.11 -14.69 -33.56
C ARG A 533 -9.19 -15.30 -34.45
N SER A 534 -8.91 -16.38 -35.17
CA SER A 534 -9.92 -17.20 -35.84
C SER A 534 -9.70 -18.70 -35.57
N CYS A 535 -10.77 -19.48 -35.46
CA CYS A 535 -10.71 -20.95 -35.35
C CYS A 535 -11.91 -21.62 -36.05
N SER A 536 -11.69 -22.65 -36.87
CA SER A 536 -12.73 -23.52 -37.46
C SER A 536 -12.66 -24.95 -36.97
N TRP A 537 -13.81 -25.62 -36.81
CA TRP A 537 -13.88 -27.01 -36.36
C TRP A 537 -14.97 -27.81 -37.08
N ALA A 538 -14.77 -29.11 -37.17
CA ALA A 538 -15.83 -30.04 -37.56
C ALA A 538 -16.67 -30.45 -36.33
N PRO A 539 -17.96 -30.14 -36.27
CA PRO A 539 -18.88 -30.69 -35.29
C PRO A 539 -19.09 -32.18 -35.59
N ALA A 540 -18.97 -33.02 -34.56
CA ALA A 540 -19.18 -34.46 -34.67
C ALA A 540 -20.67 -34.86 -34.83
N THR A 541 -21.54 -33.94 -35.23
CA THR A 541 -22.98 -34.19 -35.41
C THR A 541 -23.52 -33.36 -36.57
N ARG A 542 -24.35 -33.99 -37.39
CA ARG A 542 -25.02 -33.41 -38.57
C ARG A 542 -25.94 -32.28 -38.09
N TRP A 543 -25.70 -31.05 -38.53
CA TRP A 543 -26.64 -29.94 -38.29
C TRP A 543 -27.77 -30.05 -39.32
N VAL A 544 -28.97 -30.35 -38.84
CA VAL A 544 -30.17 -30.44 -39.67
C VAL A 544 -31.21 -29.47 -39.14
N GLY A 545 -31.85 -28.75 -40.07
CA GLY A 545 -33.18 -28.19 -39.85
C GLY A 545 -33.30 -26.68 -39.98
N ILE A 546 -33.77 -26.23 -41.15
CA ILE A 546 -34.98 -25.41 -41.13
C ILE A 546 -36.13 -26.40 -40.90
N CYS A 547 -36.86 -26.27 -39.80
CA CYS A 547 -38.12 -26.97 -39.60
C CYS A 547 -39.14 -26.00 -38.99
N CYS A 548 -40.22 -25.72 -39.72
CA CYS A 548 -41.46 -25.30 -39.10
C CYS A 548 -42.10 -26.53 -38.42
N GLY A 549 -42.73 -26.34 -37.26
CA GLY A 549 -43.41 -27.42 -36.54
C GLY A 549 -42.61 -28.05 -35.39
N GLY A 550 -42.83 -27.55 -34.17
CA GLY A 550 -43.06 -28.45 -33.03
C GLY A 550 -41.91 -29.27 -32.43
N ARG A 551 -40.62 -28.97 -32.68
CA ARG A 551 -39.53 -29.43 -31.79
C ARG A 551 -38.25 -28.61 -31.99
N CYS A 552 -37.81 -27.89 -30.95
CA CYS A 552 -36.63 -27.04 -31.03
C CYS A 552 -35.35 -27.88 -31.20
N ALA A 553 -34.56 -27.57 -32.23
CA ALA A 553 -33.18 -28.05 -32.34
C ALA A 553 -32.37 -27.67 -31.08
N PRO A 554 -31.34 -28.46 -30.70
CA PRO A 554 -30.56 -28.15 -29.51
C PRO A 554 -29.82 -26.83 -29.67
N ALA A 555 -30.33 -25.77 -29.03
CA ALA A 555 -29.67 -24.48 -29.02
C ALA A 555 -28.27 -24.63 -28.44
N THR A 556 -27.26 -24.15 -29.16
CA THR A 556 -25.87 -24.09 -28.69
C THR A 556 -25.41 -22.65 -28.56
N ARG A 557 -24.49 -22.37 -27.64
CA ARG A 557 -23.80 -21.08 -27.57
C ARG A 557 -22.29 -21.28 -27.43
N TRP A 558 -21.55 -20.32 -27.95
CA TRP A 558 -20.11 -20.23 -27.78
C TRP A 558 -19.78 -19.31 -26.62
N VAL A 559 -18.71 -19.62 -25.89
CA VAL A 559 -18.23 -18.80 -24.77
C VAL A 559 -16.71 -18.68 -24.89
N VAL A 560 -16.18 -17.46 -24.75
CA VAL A 560 -14.74 -17.19 -24.79
C VAL A 560 -14.19 -17.14 -23.37
N ARG A 561 -13.14 -17.92 -23.08
CA ARG A 561 -12.24 -17.71 -21.93
C ARG A 561 -10.97 -17.05 -22.41
N ARG A 562 -10.32 -16.30 -21.53
CA ARG A 562 -9.05 -15.62 -21.78
C ARG A 562 -8.16 -15.63 -20.54
N ARG A 563 -6.84 -15.61 -20.73
CA ARG A 563 -5.83 -15.62 -19.67
C ARG A 563 -4.53 -14.97 -20.15
N ALA A 564 -3.93 -14.11 -19.32
CA ALA A 564 -2.57 -13.60 -19.54
C ALA A 564 -1.52 -14.65 -19.14
N GLY A 565 -0.62 -15.02 -20.05
CA GLY A 565 0.56 -15.86 -19.75
C GLY A 565 0.31 -17.28 -19.22
N ARG A 566 1.41 -17.98 -18.85
CA ARG A 566 1.34 -19.33 -18.24
C ARG A 566 0.97 -19.31 -16.75
N ARG A 567 1.19 -18.19 -16.04
CA ARG A 567 0.88 -18.00 -14.60
C ARG A 567 -0.11 -16.86 -14.29
N GLY A 568 -0.52 -16.04 -15.26
CA GLY A 568 -1.32 -14.83 -15.00
C GLY A 568 -2.84 -15.02 -14.92
N ALA A 569 -3.49 -13.88 -14.72
CA ALA A 569 -4.91 -13.70 -14.42
C ALA A 569 -5.86 -14.35 -15.43
N SER A 570 -7.01 -14.81 -14.95
CA SER A 570 -8.12 -15.27 -15.78
C SER A 570 -9.42 -14.57 -15.39
N SER A 571 -10.15 -14.13 -16.39
CA SER A 571 -11.39 -13.37 -16.25
C SER A 571 -12.64 -14.25 -16.28
N ARG A 572 -13.79 -13.73 -15.82
CA ARG A 572 -15.10 -14.36 -16.03
C ARG A 572 -15.48 -14.50 -17.51
N TRP A 573 -16.34 -15.48 -17.77
CA TRP A 573 -16.98 -15.75 -19.06
C TRP A 573 -17.83 -14.57 -19.55
N MET A 574 -17.94 -14.38 -20.86
CA MET A 574 -18.99 -13.54 -21.44
C MET A 574 -20.22 -14.40 -21.78
N GLU A 575 -21.34 -14.18 -21.09
CA GLU A 575 -22.62 -14.78 -21.47
C GLU A 575 -23.51 -13.78 -22.22
N PRO A 576 -24.23 -14.20 -23.28
CA PRO A 576 -25.32 -13.41 -23.84
C PRO A 576 -26.42 -13.24 -22.77
N ARG A 577 -26.64 -12.01 -22.28
CA ARG A 577 -27.67 -11.71 -21.27
C ARG A 577 -29.05 -12.20 -21.73
N ARG A 578 -29.77 -12.90 -20.85
CA ARG A 578 -31.18 -13.30 -21.08
C ARG A 578 -32.12 -12.20 -20.58
N SER A 579 -32.76 -11.47 -21.50
CA SER A 579 -33.93 -10.66 -21.21
C SER A 579 -35.20 -11.39 -21.64
N CYS A 580 -35.72 -12.27 -20.78
CA CYS A 580 -37.06 -12.84 -20.92
C CYS A 580 -37.85 -12.63 -19.61
N ARG A 581 -38.37 -11.41 -19.40
CA ARG A 581 -39.50 -11.25 -18.48
C ARG A 581 -40.74 -11.84 -19.16
N ARG A 582 -41.27 -12.94 -18.64
CA ARG A 582 -42.65 -13.38 -18.99
C ARG A 582 -43.61 -12.35 -18.40
N ARG A 583 -44.32 -11.59 -19.26
CA ARG A 583 -45.62 -11.03 -18.88
C ARG A 583 -46.62 -12.19 -18.94
N SER A 584 -47.30 -12.47 -17.83
CA SER A 584 -48.51 -13.30 -17.81
C SER A 584 -49.74 -12.39 -17.93
N PRO A 585 -50.82 -12.82 -18.61
CA PRO A 585 -52.09 -12.09 -18.60
C PRO A 585 -52.83 -12.27 -17.25
N PRO A 586 -53.81 -11.41 -16.93
CA PRO A 586 -54.50 -11.40 -15.63
C PRO A 586 -55.74 -12.32 -15.56
N ARG A 587 -56.22 -12.54 -14.31
CA ARG A 587 -57.47 -13.23 -13.91
C ARG A 587 -57.46 -14.77 -14.08
N THR A 588 -58.10 -15.60 -13.23
CA THR A 588 -58.87 -15.45 -11.97
C THR A 588 -58.98 -16.83 -11.28
N GLY A 589 -59.33 -16.91 -9.99
CA GLY A 589 -59.98 -18.10 -9.42
C GLY A 589 -59.17 -19.04 -8.51
N SER A 590 -59.03 -18.64 -7.24
CA SER A 590 -59.35 -19.44 -6.04
C SER A 590 -59.31 -20.99 -6.00
N ILE A 591 -58.58 -21.50 -4.99
CA ILE A 591 -59.03 -22.42 -3.90
C ILE A 591 -58.64 -23.93 -3.86
N TRP A 592 -58.37 -24.37 -2.61
CA TRP A 592 -58.14 -25.71 -2.00
C TRP A 592 -56.81 -26.47 -2.18
N SER A 593 -56.53 -27.32 -1.19
CA SER A 593 -55.23 -27.82 -0.75
C SER A 593 -55.23 -29.34 -0.54
N ARG A 594 -54.05 -29.99 -0.59
CA ARG A 594 -53.50 -30.91 0.45
C ARG A 594 -52.22 -31.64 -0.01
N ARG A 595 -51.47 -32.14 0.98
CA ARG A 595 -50.24 -32.99 0.99
C ARG A 595 -50.64 -34.40 1.52
N PRO A 596 -49.75 -35.42 1.69
CA PRO A 596 -48.40 -35.73 1.14
C PRO A 596 -48.24 -37.26 0.79
N MET A 597 -46.98 -37.79 0.89
CA MET A 597 -46.50 -39.20 0.81
C MET A 597 -46.06 -39.70 -0.60
N THR A 598 -45.05 -40.58 -0.78
CA THR A 598 -44.35 -41.55 0.12
C THR A 598 -42.79 -41.62 -0.08
N ARG A 599 -42.09 -42.38 0.78
CA ARG A 599 -40.61 -42.60 0.84
C ARG A 599 -40.08 -43.78 -0.03
N ARG A 600 -38.78 -43.73 -0.35
CA ARG A 600 -37.68 -44.78 -0.25
C ARG A 600 -36.69 -44.59 -1.43
N VAL A 601 -35.36 -44.41 -1.30
CA VAL A 601 -34.24 -45.04 -0.52
C VAL A 601 -33.47 -46.12 -1.32
N ALA A 602 -32.14 -46.16 -1.13
CA ALA A 602 -31.08 -46.98 -1.78
C ALA A 602 -30.56 -46.45 -3.13
N GLY A 603 -29.27 -46.59 -3.49
CA GLY A 603 -28.11 -47.17 -2.77
C GLY A 603 -26.84 -47.08 -3.63
N TRP A 604 -25.64 -47.09 -3.02
CA TRP A 604 -24.35 -46.91 -3.70
C TRP A 604 -23.77 -48.22 -4.29
N VAL A 605 -22.78 -48.12 -5.21
CA VAL A 605 -21.40 -48.70 -5.13
C VAL A 605 -20.65 -48.54 -6.48
N CYS A 606 -19.31 -48.54 -6.44
CA CYS A 606 -18.39 -48.32 -7.58
C CYS A 606 -17.49 -49.55 -7.89
N GLN A 607 -16.66 -49.40 -8.94
CA GLN A 607 -15.50 -50.24 -9.36
C GLN A 607 -15.80 -51.58 -10.08
N ALA A 608 -14.85 -52.23 -10.79
CA ALA A 608 -13.87 -51.80 -11.82
C ALA A 608 -13.03 -53.03 -12.29
N GLY A 609 -12.69 -53.15 -13.58
CA GLY A 609 -11.75 -54.16 -14.13
C GLY A 609 -11.91 -54.35 -15.65
N SER A 610 -10.93 -53.97 -16.49
CA SER A 610 -9.87 -54.83 -17.08
C SER A 610 -10.37 -55.86 -18.13
N ARG A 611 -9.80 -56.05 -19.33
CA ARG A 611 -8.52 -55.61 -19.97
C ARG A 611 -8.62 -55.76 -21.51
N SER A 612 -7.77 -55.06 -22.28
CA SER A 612 -7.19 -55.35 -23.64
C SER A 612 -7.95 -56.24 -24.66
N VAL A 613 -8.08 -55.90 -25.96
CA VAL A 613 -7.01 -55.92 -27.00
C VAL A 613 -7.31 -54.99 -28.20
N ARG A 614 -6.27 -54.70 -29.00
CA ARG A 614 -6.19 -53.91 -30.27
C ARG A 614 -7.31 -54.28 -31.27
N THR A 615 -7.71 -53.46 -32.25
CA THR A 615 -6.99 -52.44 -33.07
C THR A 615 -8.07 -51.44 -33.58
N ALA A 616 -7.84 -50.24 -34.12
CA ALA A 616 -6.65 -49.60 -34.71
C ALA A 616 -6.64 -48.06 -34.48
N ARG A 617 -5.77 -47.33 -35.19
CA ARG A 617 -5.72 -45.85 -35.23
C ARG A 617 -5.78 -45.34 -36.67
N ARG A 618 -6.73 -44.44 -36.99
CA ARG A 618 -6.52 -43.44 -38.07
C ARG A 618 -5.99 -42.16 -37.43
N MET A 619 -4.81 -41.72 -37.87
CA MET A 619 -4.33 -40.37 -37.58
C MET A 619 -5.18 -39.36 -38.36
N TYR A 620 -5.52 -38.23 -37.74
CA TYR A 620 -6.01 -37.05 -38.44
C TYR A 620 -5.08 -35.88 -38.17
N THR A 621 -4.52 -35.32 -39.24
CA THR A 621 -3.58 -34.20 -39.22
C THR A 621 -4.28 -32.91 -38.78
N THR A 622 -3.57 -32.11 -37.98
CA THR A 622 -4.00 -30.76 -37.56
C THR A 622 -3.12 -29.74 -38.25
N THR A 623 -3.70 -28.85 -39.06
CA THR A 623 -2.96 -27.79 -39.75
C THR A 623 -3.23 -26.45 -39.06
N CYS A 624 -2.23 -25.91 -38.38
CA CYS A 624 -2.23 -24.53 -37.86
C CYS A 624 -1.26 -23.69 -38.70
N THR A 625 -1.78 -22.85 -39.58
CA THR A 625 -0.96 -21.99 -40.45
C THR A 625 -0.58 -20.69 -39.75
N SER A 626 0.72 -20.46 -39.54
CA SER A 626 1.25 -19.13 -39.23
C SER A 626 1.66 -18.44 -40.53
N LEU A 627 1.00 -17.33 -40.88
CA LEU A 627 1.40 -16.48 -42.01
C LEU A 627 2.41 -15.43 -41.54
N THR A 628 3.69 -15.71 -41.77
CA THR A 628 4.75 -14.69 -41.86
C THR A 628 4.74 -14.09 -43.27
N MET A 629 4.48 -12.79 -43.39
CA MET A 629 4.67 -12.08 -44.67
C MET A 629 6.16 -11.83 -44.88
N GLY A 630 6.76 -12.50 -45.86
CA GLY A 630 8.09 -12.17 -46.35
C GLY A 630 8.02 -11.00 -47.32
N CYS A 631 8.78 -9.93 -47.06
CA CYS A 631 8.98 -8.87 -48.03
C CYS A 631 10.01 -9.31 -49.07
N SER A 632 9.60 -9.43 -50.34
CA SER A 632 10.50 -9.68 -51.46
C SER A 632 11.19 -8.37 -51.90
N GLY A 633 12.38 -8.12 -51.38
CA GLY A 633 13.27 -7.06 -51.83
C GLY A 633 14.33 -7.57 -52.81
N TRP A 634 14.26 -7.16 -54.07
CA TRP A 634 15.33 -7.36 -55.06
C TRP A 634 16.56 -6.52 -54.71
N TRP A 635 17.76 -7.11 -54.62
CA TRP A 635 19.02 -6.42 -54.94
C TRP A 635 20.06 -7.39 -55.53
N ARG A 636 20.88 -6.88 -56.45
CA ARG A 636 21.78 -7.65 -57.32
C ARG A 636 23.00 -8.21 -56.58
N ARG A 637 23.48 -9.39 -57.01
CA ARG A 637 24.87 -9.82 -56.75
C ARG A 637 25.86 -8.88 -57.46
N ARG A 638 26.86 -8.42 -56.73
CA ARG A 638 28.24 -8.24 -57.24
C ARG A 638 29.18 -8.92 -56.26
N SER A 639 29.99 -9.85 -56.75
CA SER A 639 31.20 -10.30 -56.10
C SER A 639 32.27 -9.20 -56.16
N TRP A 640 33.24 -9.23 -55.24
CA TRP A 640 34.69 -9.24 -55.51
C TRP A 640 35.43 -9.48 -54.18
N ALA A 641 36.72 -9.82 -54.23
CA ALA A 641 37.43 -10.52 -53.16
C ALA A 641 38.38 -9.64 -52.31
N ALA A 642 38.73 -10.19 -51.14
CA ALA A 642 39.97 -10.01 -50.37
C ALA A 642 40.59 -8.60 -50.20
N ARG A 643 40.58 -8.12 -48.95
CA ARG A 643 41.78 -7.97 -48.12
C ARG A 643 41.40 -8.02 -46.64
#